data_AF-A0AAU0M1S0-F1
#
_entry.id   AF-A0AAU0M1S0-F1
#
_cell.length_a   1.000
_cell.length_b   1.000
_cell.length_c   1.000
_cell.angle_alpha   90.00
_cell.angle_beta   90.00
_cell.angle_gamma   90.00
#
_symmetry.space_group_name_H-M   'P 1'
#
loop_
_entity.id
_entity.type
_entity.pdbx_description
1 polymer ?
#
loop_
_entity_poly.entity_id
_entity_poly.type
_entity_poly.pdbx_seq_one_letter_code
_entity_poly.pdbx_strand_id
1 'polypeptide(L)'
;MSNRFITSFKSRKWRWLYIALAAILVLAIAVGTYAYQKRDAMLMGAINKAKAKLLEKYDMELKIQYYAFQGINAVQFKNIQLLPKNRDQLAQINDLTVSVKLWPLLFGDVKLGQVLLDNGKVSLVKKDSISNYDFLFKKQKKDTVENDNPKQNLAALADRLLKNVFFKIPNDLDLKNLELSYRDDSTSQRIVIPSAVIDGGDMETKFLLNDHEAAWNLTGTIDSDNQECDLRLFSDKKEVNLPLLQRKFGLAVSFDEISFRLDKAHRRNKELLELHGQWGFKNLKVNHWRISSKDVIFPEAIMQGALNIGASSIEVSKESTVQVKDFVFSPYIKYVHKPEKELFLAIHTDRIEAQHFFDAMPVGLFPGLDGIQVEGHIQYDLNFALEIKKPEKLLFSSKMDDRDLRVVKWGEANIAMLNTPFTYTAYEDGKPMREIVVGPQNPNFTPIDQISRYMQISLINTEDPFFFKHKGFEEKAFKLSIATNIKEKGFKRGASTISMQLVKNVFLNRNKTVVRKLEEILLVWLMERSQQVSKKRMYEVYLNVIEWGNNVYGITEAARYYFGKTPAQLGLGESIFLSSIVPRPKKGLNFFDWTGHLKGNMLRYFNTYGHIMTKTGQISVDSTTSNYGFYEVVLQPHLRAARPAVVDSVDVFDMGDDPLLFDRLESSSPADNLEHVSVPKKLKQMDLTEKKDEEASEQEKPKRSLFDKILGRKKEEKENDAHK
;
A
#
# COMPACT_ATOMS: atom_id res chain seq x y z
N MET A 1 -27.40 27.68 -62.64
CA MET A 1 -27.03 28.55 -61.49
C MET A 1 -25.58 29.01 -61.63
N SER A 2 -25.29 29.74 -62.70
CA SER A 2 -24.00 30.37 -63.01
C SER A 2 -24.25 31.88 -63.09
N ASN A 3 -23.29 32.72 -62.70
CA ASN A 3 -23.33 34.20 -62.63
C ASN A 3 -23.86 34.91 -61.37
N ARG A 4 -23.59 34.42 -60.15
CA ARG A 4 -23.58 35.29 -58.94
C ARG A 4 -22.25 35.38 -58.18
N PHE A 5 -21.18 34.78 -58.69
CA PHE A 5 -19.86 34.81 -58.04
C PHE A 5 -18.87 35.84 -58.61
N ILE A 6 -19.16 36.50 -59.74
CA ILE A 6 -18.19 37.39 -60.42
C ILE A 6 -18.47 38.89 -60.18
N THR A 7 -19.57 39.27 -59.53
CA THR A 7 -19.92 40.70 -59.31
C THR A 7 -19.65 41.25 -57.90
N SER A 8 -18.92 40.53 -57.04
CA SER A 8 -18.36 41.13 -55.79
C SER A 8 -16.94 41.70 -55.96
N PHE A 9 -16.32 41.51 -57.13
CA PHE A 9 -14.91 41.83 -57.42
C PHE A 9 -14.60 43.31 -57.73
N LYS A 10 -15.58 44.22 -57.67
CA LYS A 10 -15.42 45.65 -58.04
C LYS A 10 -15.58 46.65 -56.89
N SER A 11 -15.51 46.19 -55.64
CA SER A 11 -15.49 47.09 -54.47
C SER A 11 -14.07 47.56 -54.15
N ARG A 12 -13.86 48.88 -54.06
CA ARG A 12 -12.56 49.53 -53.74
C ARG A 12 -11.93 48.96 -52.44
N LYS A 13 -12.75 48.48 -51.50
CA LYS A 13 -12.31 47.84 -50.24
C LYS A 13 -11.58 46.52 -50.44
N TRP A 14 -12.03 45.66 -51.37
CA TRP A 14 -11.37 44.38 -51.65
C TRP A 14 -10.03 44.56 -52.36
N ARG A 15 -9.91 45.55 -53.27
CA ARG A 15 -8.62 45.90 -53.89
C ARG A 15 -7.57 46.33 -52.87
N TRP A 16 -7.93 47.17 -51.90
CA TRP A 16 -7.03 47.54 -50.80
C TRP A 16 -6.66 46.35 -49.91
N LEU A 17 -7.61 45.43 -49.68
CA LEU A 17 -7.36 44.22 -48.90
C LEU A 17 -6.40 43.25 -49.62
N TYR A 18 -6.52 43.09 -50.95
CA TYR A 18 -5.58 42.31 -51.75
C TYR A 18 -4.20 42.97 -51.87
N ILE A 19 -4.13 44.31 -52.01
CA ILE A 19 -2.87 45.04 -52.02
C ILE A 19 -2.19 44.94 -50.65
N ALA A 20 -2.95 45.04 -49.55
CA ALA A 20 -2.43 44.84 -48.21
C ALA A 20 -1.94 43.39 -48.00
N LEU A 21 -2.70 42.38 -48.43
CA LEU A 21 -2.28 40.97 -48.39
C LEU A 21 -1.02 40.72 -49.24
N ALA A 22 -0.95 41.29 -50.44
CA ALA A 22 0.22 41.18 -51.31
C ALA A 22 1.45 41.88 -50.73
N ALA A 23 1.28 43.07 -50.13
CA ALA A 23 2.35 43.78 -49.45
C ALA A 23 2.84 43.02 -48.20
N ILE A 24 1.94 42.43 -47.42
CA ILE A 24 2.27 41.56 -46.28
C ILE A 24 3.02 40.31 -46.77
N LEU A 25 2.58 39.71 -47.88
CA LEU A 25 3.25 38.55 -48.48
C LEU A 25 4.66 38.89 -48.96
N VAL A 26 4.85 40.03 -49.66
CA VAL A 26 6.16 40.50 -50.10
C VAL A 26 7.07 40.82 -48.91
N LEU A 27 6.53 41.47 -47.87
CA LEU A 27 7.26 41.73 -46.64
C LEU A 27 7.67 40.41 -45.95
N ALA A 28 6.77 39.44 -45.86
CA ALA A 28 7.04 38.12 -45.29
C ALA A 28 8.10 37.36 -46.08
N ILE A 29 8.07 37.44 -47.42
CA ILE A 29 9.11 36.85 -48.29
C ILE A 29 10.46 37.57 -48.09
N ALA A 30 10.48 38.90 -48.02
CA ALA A 30 11.71 39.68 -47.81
C ALA A 30 12.34 39.38 -46.43
N VAL A 31 11.53 39.38 -45.36
CA VAL A 31 11.95 39.00 -44.00
C VAL A 31 12.40 37.54 -43.96
N GLY A 32 11.65 36.63 -44.60
CA GLY A 32 12.01 35.23 -44.70
C GLY A 32 13.33 34.99 -45.43
N THR A 33 13.58 35.72 -46.52
CA THR A 33 14.84 35.66 -47.28
C THR A 33 16.01 36.18 -46.45
N TYR A 34 15.83 37.28 -45.73
CA TYR A 34 16.85 37.82 -44.82
C TYR A 34 17.15 36.86 -43.66
N ALA A 35 16.12 36.28 -43.04
CA ALA A 35 16.28 35.27 -41.99
C ALA A 35 17.00 34.01 -42.52
N TYR A 36 16.64 33.55 -43.72
CA TYR A 36 17.30 32.43 -44.38
C TYR A 36 18.79 32.69 -44.64
N GLN A 37 19.16 33.90 -45.07
CA GLN A 37 20.57 34.27 -45.27
C GLN A 37 21.36 34.36 -43.95
N LYS A 38 20.74 34.75 -42.83
CA LYS A 38 21.41 34.90 -41.53
C LYS A 38 21.45 33.62 -40.70
N ARG A 39 20.73 32.57 -41.09
CA ARG A 39 20.52 31.36 -40.28
C ARG A 39 21.82 30.66 -39.87
N ASP A 40 22.81 30.55 -40.76
CA ASP A 40 24.05 29.81 -40.49
C ASP A 40 24.88 30.51 -39.39
N ALA A 41 24.92 31.84 -39.42
CA ALA A 41 25.55 32.65 -38.37
C ALA A 41 24.79 32.52 -37.03
N MET A 42 23.46 32.45 -37.06
CA MET A 42 22.64 32.22 -35.88
C MET A 42 22.87 30.83 -35.28
N LEU A 43 22.96 29.80 -36.11
CA LEU A 43 23.24 28.42 -35.69
C LEU A 43 24.64 28.32 -35.07
N MET A 44 25.65 28.92 -35.70
CA MET A 44 27.00 28.99 -35.13
C MET A 44 27.00 29.68 -33.76
N GLY A 45 26.31 30.82 -33.64
CA GLY A 45 26.15 31.52 -32.37
C GLY A 45 25.44 30.68 -31.30
N ALA A 46 24.38 29.96 -31.69
CA ALA A 46 23.62 29.08 -30.80
C ALA A 46 24.47 27.90 -30.30
N ILE A 47 25.24 27.27 -31.18
CA ILE A 47 26.15 26.17 -30.83
C ILE A 47 27.26 26.64 -29.91
N ASN A 48 27.87 27.79 -30.17
CA ASN A 48 28.89 28.36 -29.28
C ASN A 48 28.33 28.68 -27.90
N LYS A 49 27.11 29.24 -27.84
CA LYS A 49 26.39 29.46 -26.59
C LYS A 49 26.07 28.16 -25.84
N ALA A 50 25.67 27.11 -26.56
CA ALA A 50 25.44 25.79 -25.99
C ALA A 50 26.73 25.17 -25.44
N LYS A 51 27.83 25.20 -26.19
CA LYS A 51 29.15 24.72 -25.74
C LYS A 51 29.61 25.47 -24.49
N ALA A 52 29.55 26.79 -24.48
CA ALA A 52 29.92 27.61 -23.33
C ALA A 52 29.06 27.28 -22.10
N LYS A 53 27.74 27.16 -22.27
CA LYS A 53 26.83 26.81 -21.18
C LYS A 53 27.08 25.42 -20.61
N LEU A 54 27.34 24.42 -21.46
CA LEU A 54 27.65 23.06 -21.03
C LEU A 54 28.98 23.03 -20.24
N LEU A 55 29.98 23.77 -20.71
CA LEU A 55 31.28 23.86 -20.06
C LEU A 55 31.19 24.59 -18.71
N GLU A 56 30.59 25.78 -18.68
CA GLU A 56 30.53 26.66 -17.50
C GLU A 56 29.60 26.11 -16.41
N LYS A 57 28.41 25.64 -16.79
CA LYS A 57 27.38 25.23 -15.82
C LYS A 57 27.49 23.77 -15.39
N TYR A 58 28.01 22.90 -16.27
CA TYR A 58 27.97 21.45 -16.07
C TYR A 58 29.34 20.77 -16.15
N ASP A 59 30.44 21.50 -16.36
CA ASP A 59 31.78 20.94 -16.59
C ASP A 59 31.81 19.89 -17.73
N MET A 60 31.00 20.11 -18.76
CA MET A 60 30.87 19.22 -19.91
C MET A 60 31.36 19.89 -21.20
N GLU A 61 32.30 19.24 -21.87
CA GLU A 61 32.77 19.64 -23.19
C GLU A 61 31.90 19.00 -24.28
N LEU A 62 31.34 19.83 -25.15
CA LEU A 62 30.59 19.40 -26.33
C LEU A 62 31.44 19.60 -27.58
N LYS A 63 31.84 18.49 -28.22
CA LYS A 63 32.53 18.49 -29.52
C LYS A 63 31.55 18.11 -30.61
N ILE A 64 31.56 18.87 -31.70
CA ILE A 64 30.75 18.62 -32.90
C ILE A 64 31.67 18.89 -34.09
N GLN A 65 31.86 17.90 -34.95
CA GLN A 65 32.76 18.03 -36.11
C GLN A 65 32.12 18.85 -37.22
N TYR A 66 30.84 18.61 -37.50
CA TYR A 66 30.12 19.29 -38.57
C TYR A 66 28.68 19.56 -38.15
N TYR A 67 28.15 20.71 -38.54
CA TYR A 67 26.75 21.04 -38.40
C TYR A 67 26.32 21.98 -39.54
N ALA A 68 25.11 21.78 -40.06
CA ALA A 68 24.55 22.63 -41.11
C ALA A 68 23.02 22.53 -41.13
N PHE A 69 22.36 23.53 -41.69
CA PHE A 69 20.93 23.40 -42.01
C PHE A 69 20.71 22.41 -43.14
N GLN A 70 19.74 21.53 -42.96
CA GLN A 70 19.17 20.67 -43.98
C GLN A 70 17.75 21.17 -44.28
N GLY A 71 17.53 21.71 -45.48
CA GLY A 71 16.26 22.34 -45.82
C GLY A 71 16.01 23.65 -45.06
N ILE A 72 14.74 23.92 -44.68
CA ILE A 72 14.32 25.20 -44.06
C ILE A 72 14.36 25.14 -42.53
N ASN A 73 14.00 24.00 -41.95
CA ASN A 73 13.71 23.85 -40.52
C ASN A 73 14.46 22.70 -39.85
N ALA A 74 15.38 22.02 -40.53
CA ALA A 74 16.19 20.96 -39.94
C ALA A 74 17.65 21.34 -39.85
N VAL A 75 18.32 20.82 -38.83
CA VAL A 75 19.76 20.96 -38.61
C VAL A 75 20.36 19.58 -38.48
N GLN A 76 21.34 19.30 -39.33
CA GLN A 76 22.15 18.10 -39.26
C GLN A 76 23.40 18.37 -38.46
N PHE A 77 23.79 17.42 -37.63
CA PHE A 77 25.01 17.38 -36.84
C PHE A 77 25.73 16.07 -37.13
N LYS A 78 27.06 16.13 -37.25
CA LYS A 78 27.89 14.93 -37.39
C LYS A 78 28.99 14.87 -36.33
N ASN A 79 29.25 13.65 -35.87
CA ASN A 79 30.25 13.28 -34.88
C ASN A 79 30.17 14.18 -33.64
N ILE A 80 29.02 14.12 -32.97
CA ILE A 80 28.80 14.75 -31.68
C ILE A 80 29.46 13.88 -30.60
N GLN A 81 30.24 14.51 -29.72
CA GLN A 81 30.78 13.88 -28.53
C GLN A 81 30.53 14.76 -27.31
N LEU A 82 30.11 14.14 -26.22
CA LEU A 82 29.87 14.81 -24.94
C LEU A 82 30.81 14.23 -23.90
N LEU A 83 31.77 15.05 -23.44
CA LEU A 83 32.86 14.64 -22.56
C LEU A 83 32.79 15.43 -21.24
N PRO A 84 32.46 14.80 -20.11
CA PRO A 84 32.60 15.43 -18.82
C PRO A 84 34.09 15.56 -18.45
N LYS A 85 34.47 16.68 -17.82
CA LYS A 85 35.88 16.97 -17.49
C LYS A 85 36.48 15.90 -16.56
N ASN A 86 37.62 15.31 -16.96
CA ASN A 86 38.33 14.27 -16.21
C ASN A 86 37.48 13.01 -15.92
N ARG A 87 36.54 12.66 -16.81
CA ARG A 87 35.66 11.50 -16.68
C ARG A 87 35.59 10.74 -18.02
N ASP A 88 35.06 9.52 -17.96
CA ASP A 88 34.75 8.73 -19.15
C ASP A 88 33.68 9.43 -20.02
N GLN A 89 33.79 9.27 -21.34
CA GLN A 89 32.86 9.87 -22.31
C GLN A 89 31.41 9.49 -22.00
N LEU A 90 30.52 10.49 -21.99
CA LEU A 90 29.11 10.29 -21.67
C LEU A 90 28.30 9.88 -22.89
N ALA A 91 28.52 10.53 -24.03
CA ALA A 91 27.78 10.25 -25.25
C ALA A 91 28.60 10.44 -26.53
N GLN A 92 28.25 9.69 -27.56
CA GLN A 92 28.70 9.82 -28.94
C GLN A 92 27.50 9.68 -29.88
N ILE A 93 27.40 10.51 -30.90
CA ILE A 93 26.39 10.36 -31.96
C ILE A 93 27.07 10.65 -33.31
N ASN A 94 27.00 9.73 -34.26
CA ASN A 94 27.66 9.89 -35.56
C ASN A 94 26.89 10.83 -36.48
N ASP A 95 25.59 10.61 -36.65
CA ASP A 95 24.71 11.50 -37.41
C ASP A 95 23.43 11.77 -36.61
N LEU A 96 23.08 13.06 -36.47
CA LEU A 96 21.85 13.51 -35.82
C LEU A 96 21.23 14.61 -36.66
N THR A 97 19.98 14.44 -37.09
CA THR A 97 19.20 15.48 -37.76
C THR A 97 18.00 15.81 -36.89
N VAL A 98 17.84 17.08 -36.55
CA VAL A 98 16.71 17.56 -35.74
C VAL A 98 15.98 18.63 -36.54
N SER A 99 14.70 18.42 -36.79
CA SER A 99 13.82 19.43 -37.37
C SER A 99 12.88 20.03 -36.33
N VAL A 100 12.46 21.27 -36.58
CA VAL A 100 11.49 22.00 -35.75
C VAL A 100 10.22 22.30 -36.52
N LYS A 101 9.06 22.30 -35.86
CA LYS A 101 7.79 22.67 -36.49
C LYS A 101 7.82 24.16 -36.85
N LEU A 102 7.56 24.50 -38.13
CA LEU A 102 7.60 25.87 -38.63
C LEU A 102 6.52 26.78 -38.01
N TRP A 103 5.29 26.28 -37.88
CA TRP A 103 4.17 27.08 -37.37
C TRP A 103 4.36 27.52 -35.91
N PRO A 104 4.66 26.64 -34.94
CA PRO A 104 4.98 27.05 -33.57
C PRO A 104 6.17 28.02 -33.50
N LEU A 105 7.20 27.79 -34.34
CA LEU A 105 8.40 28.63 -34.36
C LEU A 105 8.10 30.08 -34.74
N LEU A 106 7.16 30.32 -35.67
CA LEU A 106 6.73 31.66 -36.08
C LEU A 106 6.05 32.45 -34.94
N PHE A 107 5.49 31.74 -33.95
CA PHE A 107 4.85 32.35 -32.77
C PHE A 107 5.73 32.28 -31.51
N GLY A 108 6.98 31.83 -31.63
CA GLY A 108 7.97 31.81 -30.55
C GLY A 108 8.12 30.48 -29.80
N ASP A 109 7.37 29.44 -30.18
CA ASP A 109 7.40 28.12 -29.55
C ASP A 109 8.27 27.13 -30.35
N VAL A 110 9.33 26.59 -29.73
CA VAL A 110 10.22 25.62 -30.39
C VAL A 110 9.74 24.20 -30.12
N LYS A 111 8.95 23.64 -31.03
CA LYS A 111 8.52 22.22 -31.02
C LYS A 111 9.38 21.38 -31.97
N LEU A 112 9.75 20.17 -31.56
CA LEU A 112 10.43 19.20 -32.42
C LEU A 112 9.45 18.70 -33.50
N GLY A 113 9.93 18.60 -34.74
CA GLY A 113 9.22 17.96 -35.84
C GLY A 113 9.65 16.50 -35.96
N GLN A 114 10.83 16.30 -36.54
CA GLN A 114 11.46 15.02 -36.83
C GLN A 114 12.82 14.92 -36.15
N VAL A 115 13.14 13.75 -35.60
CA VAL A 115 14.48 13.44 -35.10
C VAL A 115 14.99 12.18 -35.81
N LEU A 116 16.09 12.32 -36.55
CA LEU A 116 16.81 11.21 -37.19
C LEU A 116 18.13 11.03 -36.47
N LEU A 117 18.42 9.84 -35.96
CA LEU A 117 19.70 9.52 -35.33
C LEU A 117 20.23 8.23 -35.92
N ASP A 118 21.50 8.26 -36.33
CA ASP A 118 22.21 7.06 -36.78
C ASP A 118 23.49 6.89 -35.94
N ASN A 119 23.62 5.70 -35.34
CA ASN A 119 24.72 5.27 -34.50
C ASN A 119 24.97 6.21 -33.32
N GLY A 120 24.18 6.01 -32.25
CA GLY A 120 24.33 6.71 -30.98
C GLY A 120 24.84 5.79 -29.89
N LYS A 121 25.66 6.31 -28.99
CA LYS A 121 26.11 5.60 -27.78
C LYS A 121 26.04 6.54 -26.59
N VAL A 122 25.35 6.12 -25.53
CA VAL A 122 25.32 6.79 -24.22
C VAL A 122 25.85 5.83 -23.18
N SER A 123 26.85 6.25 -22.41
CA SER A 123 27.53 5.42 -21.41
C SER A 123 27.52 6.11 -20.07
N LEU A 124 26.79 5.56 -19.10
CA LEU A 124 26.75 6.00 -17.72
C LEU A 124 27.73 5.15 -16.92
N VAL A 125 28.81 5.75 -16.43
CA VAL A 125 29.87 5.04 -15.71
C VAL A 125 30.04 5.66 -14.33
N LYS A 126 30.01 4.81 -13.30
CA LYS A 126 30.35 5.13 -11.93
C LYS A 126 31.51 4.23 -11.49
N LYS A 127 32.57 4.83 -10.96
CA LYS A 127 33.71 4.14 -10.36
C LYS A 127 33.91 4.73 -8.98
N ASP A 128 33.81 3.90 -7.94
CA ASP A 128 33.84 4.35 -6.54
C ASP A 128 32.77 5.44 -6.24
N SER A 129 33.20 6.64 -5.84
CA SER A 129 32.33 7.80 -5.58
C SER A 129 32.18 8.75 -6.77
N ILE A 130 32.74 8.39 -7.92
CA ILE A 130 32.93 9.27 -9.07
C ILE A 130 32.06 8.78 -10.23
N SER A 131 31.22 9.65 -10.80
CA SER A 131 30.47 9.30 -12.01
C SER A 131 30.64 10.30 -13.13
N ASN A 132 30.46 9.85 -14.37
CA ASN A 132 30.45 10.72 -15.55
C ASN A 132 29.09 11.44 -15.73
N TYR A 133 28.15 11.23 -14.82
CA TYR A 133 26.82 11.85 -14.83
C TYR A 133 26.50 12.65 -13.55
N ASP A 134 27.51 12.94 -12.72
CA ASP A 134 27.39 13.74 -11.48
C ASP A 134 26.71 15.10 -11.73
N PHE A 135 26.86 15.66 -12.94
CA PHE A 135 26.26 16.94 -13.34
C PHE A 135 24.72 16.95 -13.26
N LEU A 136 24.06 15.80 -13.39
CA LEU A 136 22.60 15.69 -13.24
C LEU A 136 22.13 15.95 -11.80
N PHE A 137 23.02 15.76 -10.83
CA PHE A 137 22.73 15.86 -9.40
C PHE A 137 23.38 17.06 -8.71
N LYS A 138 24.17 17.88 -9.44
CA LYS A 138 24.66 19.17 -8.93
C LYS A 138 23.46 20.07 -8.58
N LYS A 139 23.24 20.31 -7.28
CA LYS A 139 22.31 21.35 -6.82
C LYS A 139 22.75 22.68 -7.43
N GLN A 140 21.90 23.30 -8.23
CA GLN A 140 22.15 24.66 -8.72
C GLN A 140 22.26 25.58 -7.50
N LYS A 141 23.30 26.43 -7.44
CA LYS A 141 23.30 27.57 -6.52
C LYS A 141 22.03 28.35 -6.82
N LYS A 142 21.08 28.36 -5.87
CA LYS A 142 19.93 29.26 -5.95
C LYS A 142 20.51 30.66 -5.86
N ASP A 143 20.27 31.49 -6.87
CA ASP A 143 20.27 32.93 -6.63
C ASP A 143 19.29 33.16 -5.48
N THR A 144 19.82 33.77 -4.41
CA THR A 144 19.11 34.07 -3.17
C THR A 144 18.08 35.17 -3.44
N VAL A 145 17.02 34.82 -4.15
CA VAL A 145 15.76 35.52 -4.06
C VAL A 145 14.83 34.52 -3.38
N GLU A 146 14.52 34.78 -2.11
CA GLU A 146 13.35 34.24 -1.44
C GLU A 146 12.12 34.69 -2.22
N ASN A 147 11.84 34.03 -3.34
CA ASN A 147 10.47 33.92 -3.80
C ASN A 147 9.84 32.87 -2.90
N ASP A 148 8.97 33.33 -2.01
CA ASP A 148 7.94 32.54 -1.34
C ASP A 148 7.60 31.32 -2.20
N ASN A 149 7.97 30.13 -1.74
CA ASN A 149 7.62 28.89 -2.42
C ASN A 149 6.08 28.93 -2.59
N PRO A 150 5.53 29.02 -3.82
CA PRO A 150 4.10 28.88 -3.98
C PRO A 150 3.78 27.48 -3.45
N LYS A 151 2.90 27.40 -2.43
CA LYS A 151 2.43 26.15 -1.79
C LYS A 151 2.53 25.00 -2.80
N GLN A 152 3.45 24.05 -2.58
CA GLN A 152 3.73 22.96 -3.52
C GLN A 152 2.42 22.31 -3.96
N ASN A 153 1.97 22.66 -5.15
CA ASN A 153 0.72 22.20 -5.74
C ASN A 153 1.05 20.99 -6.61
N LEU A 154 0.71 19.80 -6.12
CA LEU A 154 1.01 18.54 -6.78
C LEU A 154 0.38 18.48 -8.18
N ALA A 155 -0.85 18.96 -8.35
CA ALA A 155 -1.52 19.03 -9.65
C ALA A 155 -0.71 19.86 -10.67
N ALA A 156 -0.22 21.03 -10.27
CA ALA A 156 0.58 21.89 -11.15
C ALA A 156 1.96 21.29 -11.48
N LEU A 157 2.55 20.54 -10.55
CA LEU A 157 3.79 19.81 -10.77
C LEU A 157 3.57 18.65 -11.75
N ALA A 158 2.55 17.84 -11.54
CA ALA A 158 2.21 16.71 -12.38
C ALA A 158 1.85 17.16 -13.81
N ASP A 159 1.01 18.19 -13.96
CA ASP A 159 0.64 18.77 -15.26
C ASP A 159 1.88 19.28 -16.02
N ARG A 160 2.80 19.94 -15.32
CA ARG A 160 4.05 20.41 -15.92
C ARG A 160 4.94 19.25 -16.37
N LEU A 161 5.07 18.20 -15.55
CA LEU A 161 5.86 17.03 -15.91
C LEU A 161 5.26 16.32 -17.12
N LEU A 162 3.94 16.11 -17.13
CA LEU A 162 3.23 15.48 -18.22
C LEU A 162 3.42 16.24 -19.53
N LYS A 163 3.16 17.56 -19.52
CA LYS A 163 3.38 18.44 -20.67
C LYS A 163 4.84 18.42 -21.13
N ASN A 164 5.80 18.44 -20.21
CA ASN A 164 7.21 18.39 -20.56
C ASN A 164 7.63 17.06 -21.20
N VAL A 165 6.99 15.94 -20.83
CA VAL A 165 7.24 14.64 -21.45
C VAL A 165 6.67 14.63 -22.86
N PHE A 166 5.37 14.89 -23.03
CA PHE A 166 4.73 14.87 -24.35
C PHE A 166 5.31 15.91 -25.33
N PHE A 167 5.66 17.12 -24.85
CA PHE A 167 6.28 18.15 -25.69
C PHE A 167 7.64 17.75 -26.26
N LYS A 168 8.37 16.85 -25.59
CA LYS A 168 9.70 16.40 -26.02
C LYS A 168 9.66 15.20 -26.96
N ILE A 169 8.51 14.53 -27.07
CA ILE A 169 8.35 13.40 -27.98
C ILE A 169 8.06 13.99 -29.37
N PRO A 170 8.92 13.76 -30.38
CA PRO A 170 8.66 14.23 -31.74
C PRO A 170 7.49 13.44 -32.36
N ASN A 171 6.84 14.03 -33.36
CA ASN A 171 5.81 13.31 -34.13
C ASN A 171 6.43 12.23 -35.01
N ASP A 172 7.65 12.49 -35.50
CA ASP A 172 8.39 11.56 -36.33
C ASP A 172 9.77 11.32 -35.72
N LEU A 173 10.14 10.04 -35.57
CA LEU A 173 11.39 9.59 -34.97
C LEU A 173 11.93 8.46 -35.83
N ASP A 174 13.22 8.49 -36.16
CA ASP A 174 13.94 7.34 -36.73
C ASP A 174 15.29 7.26 -36.03
N LEU A 175 15.40 6.36 -35.06
CA LEU A 175 16.66 6.05 -34.38
C LEU A 175 17.18 4.72 -34.91
N LYS A 176 18.43 4.71 -35.36
CA LYS A 176 19.15 3.52 -35.79
C LYS A 176 20.38 3.29 -34.91
N ASN A 177 20.52 2.06 -34.42
CA ASN A 177 21.67 1.60 -33.64
C ASN A 177 22.02 2.51 -32.44
N LEU A 178 21.05 2.74 -31.56
CA LEU A 178 21.29 3.45 -30.30
C LEU A 178 21.69 2.46 -29.19
N GLU A 179 22.87 2.65 -28.62
CA GLU A 179 23.36 1.88 -27.48
C GLU A 179 23.29 2.72 -26.20
N LEU A 180 22.64 2.18 -25.17
CA LEU A 180 22.65 2.71 -23.81
C LEU A 180 23.39 1.72 -22.92
N SER A 181 24.39 2.19 -22.19
CA SER A 181 25.12 1.36 -21.24
C SER A 181 25.21 2.02 -19.87
N TYR A 182 25.12 1.20 -18.82
CA TYR A 182 25.34 1.57 -17.43
C TYR A 182 26.37 0.63 -16.83
N ARG A 183 27.33 1.17 -16.08
CA ARG A 183 28.34 0.40 -15.36
C ARG A 183 28.66 1.06 -14.03
N ASP A 184 28.61 0.29 -12.95
CA ASP A 184 29.21 0.62 -11.67
C ASP A 184 30.18 -0.48 -11.19
N ASP A 185 30.72 -0.35 -9.98
CA ASP A 185 31.69 -1.30 -9.41
C ASP A 185 31.13 -2.73 -9.26
N SER A 186 29.81 -2.90 -9.27
CA SER A 186 29.12 -4.16 -8.97
C SER A 186 28.26 -4.68 -10.12
N THR A 187 27.84 -3.81 -11.04
CA THR A 187 26.83 -4.11 -12.06
C THR A 187 27.17 -3.46 -13.39
N SER A 188 26.88 -4.17 -14.48
CA SER A 188 26.86 -3.60 -15.82
C SER A 188 25.60 -4.00 -16.55
N GLN A 189 25.07 -3.08 -17.35
CA GLN A 189 23.90 -3.25 -18.19
C GLN A 189 24.16 -2.61 -19.55
N ARG A 190 23.79 -3.32 -20.61
CA ARG A 190 23.80 -2.82 -21.97
C ARG A 190 22.40 -3.02 -22.58
N ILE A 191 21.89 -1.97 -23.21
CA ILE A 191 20.62 -1.94 -23.93
C ILE A 191 20.95 -1.45 -25.33
N VAL A 192 20.64 -2.25 -26.35
CA VAL A 192 20.79 -1.89 -27.75
C VAL A 192 19.41 -1.69 -28.34
N ILE A 193 19.22 -0.59 -29.05
CA ILE A 193 18.00 -0.23 -29.77
C ILE A 193 18.38 -0.21 -31.25
N PRO A 194 18.18 -1.32 -31.99
CA PRO A 194 18.53 -1.38 -33.42
C PRO A 194 17.73 -0.39 -34.25
N SER A 195 16.44 -0.30 -33.95
CA SER A 195 15.50 0.62 -34.58
C SER A 195 14.45 1.08 -33.58
N ALA A 196 14.19 2.39 -33.57
CA ALA A 196 13.01 2.98 -32.93
C ALA A 196 12.40 3.97 -33.92
N VAL A 197 11.16 3.71 -34.33
CA VAL A 197 10.45 4.53 -35.29
C VAL A 197 9.20 5.09 -34.64
N ILE A 198 8.93 6.37 -34.89
CA ILE A 198 7.62 6.98 -34.72
C ILE A 198 7.27 7.57 -36.09
N ASP A 199 6.15 7.20 -36.67
CA ASP A 199 5.66 7.73 -37.95
C ASP A 199 4.21 8.21 -37.77
N GLY A 200 4.00 9.52 -37.84
CA GLY A 200 2.66 10.08 -37.63
C GLY A 200 2.05 9.78 -36.25
N GLY A 201 2.87 9.45 -35.25
CA GLY A 201 2.45 9.04 -33.90
C GLY A 201 2.41 7.53 -33.66
N ASP A 202 2.44 6.70 -34.71
CA ASP A 202 2.56 5.25 -34.57
C ASP A 202 3.99 4.89 -34.20
N MET A 203 4.17 4.20 -33.08
CA MET A 203 5.47 3.89 -32.50
C MET A 203 5.76 2.39 -32.58
N GLU A 204 6.98 2.06 -33.00
CA GLU A 204 7.54 0.73 -32.90
C GLU A 204 9.01 0.81 -32.46
N THR A 205 9.40 0.02 -31.46
CA THR A 205 10.77 -0.01 -30.96
C THR A 205 11.13 -1.38 -30.45
N LYS A 206 12.31 -1.87 -30.82
CA LYS A 206 12.89 -3.11 -30.30
C LYS A 206 14.06 -2.80 -29.37
N PHE A 207 14.03 -3.35 -28.16
CA PHE A 207 15.10 -3.29 -27.18
C PHE A 207 15.76 -4.66 -27.06
N LEU A 208 17.08 -4.68 -27.17
CA LEU A 208 17.91 -5.86 -26.96
C LEU A 208 18.71 -5.67 -25.68
N LEU A 209 18.49 -6.54 -24.72
CA LEU A 209 19.09 -6.52 -23.40
C LEU A 209 20.19 -7.59 -23.33
N ASN A 210 21.30 -7.28 -22.64
CA ASN A 210 22.40 -8.22 -22.33
C ASN A 210 22.88 -9.04 -23.53
N ASP A 211 23.52 -8.41 -24.52
CA ASP A 211 24.09 -9.11 -25.68
C ASP A 211 23.11 -10.07 -26.38
N HIS A 212 21.84 -9.65 -26.51
CA HIS A 212 20.74 -10.35 -27.19
C HIS A 212 20.10 -11.51 -26.41
N GLU A 213 20.37 -11.68 -25.12
CA GLU A 213 19.68 -12.68 -24.28
C GLU A 213 18.16 -12.45 -24.23
N ALA A 214 17.75 -11.18 -24.30
CA ALA A 214 16.39 -10.72 -24.09
C ALA A 214 16.00 -9.65 -25.11
N ALA A 215 14.81 -9.81 -25.73
CA ALA A 215 14.28 -8.90 -26.73
C ALA A 215 12.88 -8.44 -26.34
N TRP A 216 12.72 -7.13 -26.15
CA TRP A 216 11.44 -6.51 -25.83
C TRP A 216 10.99 -5.62 -26.98
N ASN A 217 9.70 -5.64 -27.28
CA ASN A 217 9.08 -4.80 -28.27
C ASN A 217 8.12 -3.84 -27.58
N LEU A 218 8.26 -2.56 -27.89
CA LEU A 218 7.33 -1.51 -27.52
C LEU A 218 6.62 -1.06 -28.78
N THR A 219 5.31 -1.17 -28.78
CA THR A 219 4.44 -0.76 -29.88
C THR A 219 3.32 0.10 -29.35
N GLY A 220 2.76 0.98 -30.17
CA GLY A 220 1.68 1.82 -29.71
C GLY A 220 1.45 3.06 -30.54
N THR A 221 0.64 3.96 -29.99
CA THR A 221 0.40 5.29 -30.55
C THR A 221 0.70 6.37 -29.51
N ILE A 222 1.21 7.50 -29.96
CA ILE A 222 1.46 8.67 -29.12
C ILE A 222 0.97 9.92 -29.86
N ASP A 223 0.02 10.63 -29.28
CA ASP A 223 -0.38 11.96 -29.71
C ASP A 223 0.21 13.00 -28.75
N SER A 224 1.31 13.61 -29.18
CA SER A 224 2.03 14.63 -28.41
C SER A 224 1.24 15.93 -28.23
N ASP A 225 0.31 16.25 -29.14
CA ASP A 225 -0.44 17.49 -29.13
C ASP A 225 -1.68 17.36 -28.20
N ASN A 226 -2.33 16.20 -28.17
CA ASN A 226 -3.45 15.90 -27.26
C ASN A 226 -3.04 15.29 -25.91
N GLN A 227 -1.77 14.89 -25.74
CA GLN A 227 -1.25 14.20 -24.55
C GLN A 227 -1.94 12.85 -24.32
N GLU A 228 -2.16 12.11 -25.40
CA GLU A 228 -2.76 10.79 -25.41
C GLU A 228 -1.71 9.76 -25.82
N CYS A 229 -1.78 8.55 -25.28
CA CYS A 229 -0.97 7.44 -25.78
C CYS A 229 -1.58 6.09 -25.45
N ASP A 230 -1.27 5.10 -26.27
CA ASP A 230 -1.56 3.69 -26.02
C ASP A 230 -0.28 2.90 -26.31
N LEU A 231 0.33 2.36 -25.26
CA LEU A 231 1.64 1.72 -25.30
C LEU A 231 1.53 0.28 -24.81
N ARG A 232 2.11 -0.64 -25.56
CA ARG A 232 2.23 -2.06 -25.21
C ARG A 232 3.69 -2.49 -25.27
N LEU A 233 4.19 -2.98 -24.14
CA LEU A 233 5.53 -3.56 -23.98
C LEU A 233 5.38 -5.07 -23.81
N PHE A 234 5.98 -5.85 -24.69
CA PHE A 234 5.94 -7.32 -24.63
C PHE A 234 7.28 -7.93 -25.06
N SER A 235 7.49 -9.20 -24.74
CA SER A 235 8.73 -9.92 -25.04
C SER A 235 8.50 -11.00 -26.10
N ASP A 236 9.46 -11.18 -27.03
CA ASP A 236 9.42 -12.27 -28.03
C ASP A 236 9.48 -13.66 -27.38
N LYS A 237 10.18 -13.75 -26.24
CA LYS A 237 10.29 -14.95 -25.40
C LYS A 237 9.51 -14.73 -24.10
N LYS A 238 8.70 -15.72 -23.71
CA LYS A 238 8.04 -15.72 -22.40
C LYS A 238 9.08 -15.79 -21.28
N GLU A 239 8.81 -15.11 -20.16
CA GLU A 239 9.64 -15.11 -18.93
C GLU A 239 11.04 -14.45 -19.01
N VAL A 240 11.19 -13.36 -19.76
CA VAL A 240 12.43 -12.58 -19.69
C VAL A 240 12.48 -11.76 -18.39
N ASN A 241 13.40 -12.10 -17.48
CA ASN A 241 13.58 -11.39 -16.22
C ASN A 241 14.27 -10.03 -16.41
N LEU A 242 13.90 -9.06 -15.57
CA LEU A 242 14.57 -7.76 -15.41
C LEU A 242 15.85 -7.90 -14.55
N PRO A 243 17.06 -8.01 -15.14
CA PRO A 243 18.25 -8.43 -14.39
C PRO A 243 18.73 -7.36 -13.39
N LEU A 244 18.50 -6.08 -13.71
CA LEU A 244 18.84 -4.95 -12.85
C LEU A 244 18.07 -4.96 -11.53
N LEU A 245 16.76 -5.26 -11.58
CA LEU A 245 15.93 -5.32 -10.38
C LEU A 245 16.38 -6.46 -9.46
N GLN A 246 16.73 -7.61 -10.06
CA GLN A 246 17.19 -8.77 -9.32
C GLN A 246 18.54 -8.51 -8.66
N ARG A 247 19.52 -7.97 -9.40
CA ARG A 247 20.87 -7.69 -8.86
C ARG A 247 20.85 -6.60 -7.78
N LYS A 248 20.08 -5.53 -7.97
CA LYS A 248 20.08 -4.37 -7.07
C LYS A 248 19.16 -4.53 -5.87
N PHE A 249 18.01 -5.17 -6.04
CA PHE A 249 16.98 -5.24 -5.01
C PHE A 249 16.62 -6.68 -4.61
N GLY A 250 17.23 -7.71 -5.22
CA GLY A 250 16.83 -9.10 -5.02
C GLY A 250 15.43 -9.39 -5.57
N LEU A 251 14.93 -8.56 -6.48
CA LEU A 251 13.58 -8.60 -7.03
C LEU A 251 13.61 -9.13 -8.46
N ALA A 252 13.29 -10.40 -8.67
CA ALA A 252 13.11 -10.94 -10.02
C ALA A 252 11.69 -10.62 -10.50
N VAL A 253 11.58 -10.01 -11.69
CA VAL A 253 10.30 -9.67 -12.32
C VAL A 253 10.35 -10.06 -13.79
N SER A 254 9.32 -10.75 -14.26
CA SER A 254 9.06 -11.01 -15.68
C SER A 254 7.57 -10.88 -15.97
N PHE A 255 7.22 -10.64 -17.23
CA PHE A 255 5.86 -10.48 -17.71
C PHE A 255 5.79 -10.85 -19.19
N ASP A 256 4.59 -11.22 -19.67
CA ASP A 256 4.35 -11.44 -21.10
C ASP A 256 4.02 -10.11 -21.80
N GLU A 257 3.20 -9.27 -21.16
CA GLU A 257 2.76 -7.98 -21.70
C GLU A 257 2.51 -6.99 -20.56
N ILE A 258 2.88 -5.72 -20.76
CA ILE A 258 2.43 -4.56 -19.98
C ILE A 258 1.78 -3.58 -20.96
N SER A 259 0.57 -3.14 -20.66
CA SER A 259 -0.18 -2.17 -21.45
C SER A 259 -0.48 -0.92 -20.64
N PHE A 260 -0.32 0.25 -21.25
CA PHE A 260 -0.63 1.54 -20.65
C PHE A 260 -1.31 2.42 -21.70
N ARG A 261 -2.51 2.89 -21.39
CA ARG A 261 -3.26 3.84 -22.19
C ARG A 261 -3.59 5.07 -21.35
N LEU A 262 -3.27 6.25 -21.87
CA LEU A 262 -3.71 7.54 -21.36
C LEU A 262 -4.67 8.13 -22.37
N ASP A 263 -5.96 8.11 -22.04
CA ASP A 263 -7.03 8.59 -22.93
C ASP A 263 -7.19 10.10 -22.87
N LYS A 264 -6.97 10.70 -21.70
CA LYS A 264 -7.15 12.15 -21.51
C LYS A 264 -6.41 12.64 -20.28
N ALA A 265 -5.73 13.78 -20.43
CA ALA A 265 -5.21 14.56 -19.33
C ALA A 265 -5.90 15.94 -19.31
N HIS A 266 -6.82 16.14 -18.36
CA HIS A 266 -7.60 17.36 -18.29
C HIS A 266 -7.38 18.10 -16.98
N ARG A 267 -6.98 19.36 -17.08
CA ARG A 267 -6.84 20.24 -15.93
C ARG A 267 -8.13 21.05 -15.74
N ARG A 268 -8.99 20.64 -14.80
CA ARG A 268 -10.25 21.34 -14.52
C ARG A 268 -10.04 22.76 -14.00
N ASN A 269 -9.05 22.97 -13.12
CA ASN A 269 -8.75 24.26 -12.53
C ASN A 269 -7.28 24.31 -12.06
N LYS A 270 -6.89 25.36 -11.32
CA LYS A 270 -5.51 25.48 -10.81
C LYS A 270 -5.13 24.37 -9.82
N GLU A 271 -6.10 23.64 -9.27
CA GLU A 271 -5.94 22.76 -8.12
C GLU A 271 -6.12 21.27 -8.44
N LEU A 272 -6.68 20.91 -9.59
CA LEU A 272 -7.01 19.51 -9.94
C LEU A 272 -6.62 19.17 -11.38
N LEU A 273 -5.86 18.09 -11.52
CA LEU A 273 -5.53 17.39 -12.76
C LEU A 273 -6.18 16.01 -12.75
N GLU A 274 -6.97 15.69 -13.77
CA GLU A 274 -7.64 14.42 -13.95
C GLU A 274 -6.94 13.66 -15.09
N LEU A 275 -6.46 12.45 -14.82
CA LEU A 275 -5.80 11.58 -15.80
C LEU A 275 -6.66 10.33 -16.00
N HIS A 276 -7.28 10.20 -17.17
CA HIS A 276 -8.10 9.05 -17.53
C HIS A 276 -7.27 8.06 -18.35
N GLY A 277 -7.41 6.77 -18.05
CA GLY A 277 -6.69 5.76 -18.79
C GLY A 277 -6.94 4.35 -18.33
N GLN A 278 -6.16 3.45 -18.93
CA GLN A 278 -6.18 2.01 -18.68
C GLN A 278 -4.76 1.49 -18.50
N TRP A 279 -4.55 0.64 -17.50
CA TRP A 279 -3.26 0.05 -17.18
C TRP A 279 -3.46 -1.44 -17.06
N GLY A 280 -2.57 -2.25 -17.59
CA GLY A 280 -2.74 -3.69 -17.54
C GLY A 280 -1.45 -4.45 -17.68
N PHE A 281 -1.49 -5.72 -17.31
CA PHE A 281 -0.39 -6.65 -17.47
C PHE A 281 -0.91 -8.07 -17.70
N LYS A 282 -0.05 -8.93 -18.26
CA LYS A 282 -0.29 -10.37 -18.44
C LYS A 282 0.87 -11.18 -17.88
N ASN A 283 0.54 -12.22 -17.11
CA ASN A 283 1.49 -13.18 -16.53
C ASN A 283 2.66 -12.50 -15.80
N LEU A 284 2.35 -11.54 -14.92
CA LEU A 284 3.37 -10.86 -14.14
C LEU A 284 3.89 -11.79 -13.05
N LYS A 285 5.15 -12.20 -13.17
CA LYS A 285 5.85 -13.06 -12.23
C LYS A 285 6.77 -12.22 -11.36
N VAL A 286 6.65 -12.37 -10.04
CA VAL A 286 7.44 -11.63 -9.06
C VAL A 286 8.05 -12.60 -8.05
N ASN A 287 9.36 -12.53 -7.87
CA ASN A 287 10.08 -13.24 -6.82
C ASN A 287 10.82 -12.25 -5.92
N HIS A 288 10.46 -12.24 -4.64
CA HIS A 288 11.16 -11.48 -3.62
C HIS A 288 10.84 -12.04 -2.23
N TRP A 289 11.86 -12.29 -1.41
CA TRP A 289 11.74 -12.96 -0.09
C TRP A 289 10.77 -12.28 0.89
N ARG A 290 10.54 -10.96 0.76
CA ARG A 290 9.53 -10.23 1.56
C ARG A 290 8.08 -10.48 1.13
N ILE A 291 7.87 -10.97 -0.08
CA ILE A 291 6.54 -11.26 -0.66
C ILE A 291 6.24 -12.75 -0.46
N SER A 292 7.05 -13.62 -1.06
CA SER A 292 6.94 -15.09 -0.97
C SER A 292 8.32 -15.73 -1.12
N SER A 293 8.47 -16.95 -0.60
CA SER A 293 9.66 -17.80 -0.84
C SER A 293 9.60 -18.52 -2.18
N LYS A 294 8.43 -18.55 -2.83
CA LYS A 294 8.20 -19.09 -4.17
C LYS A 294 7.95 -17.95 -5.15
N ASP A 295 8.02 -18.24 -6.44
CA ASP A 295 7.55 -17.31 -7.47
C ASP A 295 6.06 -17.03 -7.28
N VAL A 296 5.69 -15.75 -7.30
CA VAL A 296 4.29 -15.32 -7.29
C VAL A 296 3.91 -14.97 -8.71
N ILE A 297 2.88 -15.61 -9.22
CA ILE A 297 2.39 -15.37 -10.58
C ILE A 297 1.04 -14.67 -10.48
N PHE A 298 1.04 -13.40 -10.84
CA PHE A 298 -0.18 -12.64 -11.04
C PHE A 298 -0.70 -12.94 -12.45
N PRO A 299 -1.98 -13.34 -12.59
CA PRO A 299 -2.59 -13.56 -13.90
C PRO A 299 -2.75 -12.22 -14.64
N GLU A 300 -3.53 -12.18 -15.71
CA GLU A 300 -3.84 -10.90 -16.35
C GLU A 300 -4.70 -10.01 -15.45
N ALA A 301 -4.37 -8.71 -15.44
CA ALA A 301 -5.18 -7.70 -14.77
C ALA A 301 -5.24 -6.43 -15.61
N ILE A 302 -6.40 -5.80 -15.61
CA ILE A 302 -6.67 -4.53 -16.28
C ILE A 302 -7.34 -3.60 -15.26
N MET A 303 -6.73 -2.44 -15.04
CA MET A 303 -7.30 -1.34 -14.29
C MET A 303 -7.72 -0.26 -15.28
N GLN A 304 -8.98 0.19 -15.21
CA GLN A 304 -9.48 1.32 -15.97
C GLN A 304 -10.06 2.35 -15.01
N GLY A 305 -9.79 3.64 -15.25
CA GLY A 305 -10.37 4.68 -14.40
C GLY A 305 -9.68 6.02 -14.53
N ALA A 306 -9.76 6.80 -13.46
CA ALA A 306 -9.17 8.13 -13.40
C ALA A 306 -8.28 8.29 -12.16
N LEU A 307 -7.12 8.91 -12.36
CA LEU A 307 -6.24 9.39 -11.30
C LEU A 307 -6.40 10.91 -11.17
N ASN A 308 -6.95 11.31 -10.04
CA ASN A 308 -7.21 12.69 -9.67
C ASN A 308 -6.07 13.22 -8.79
N ILE A 309 -5.27 14.13 -9.33
CA ILE A 309 -4.16 14.76 -8.64
C ILE A 309 -4.59 16.17 -8.24
N GLY A 310 -4.84 16.36 -6.94
CA GLY A 310 -5.18 17.63 -6.33
C GLY A 310 -3.95 18.46 -5.95
N ALA A 311 -4.14 19.62 -5.33
CA ALA A 311 -3.03 20.45 -4.84
C ALA A 311 -2.22 19.74 -3.73
N SER A 312 -2.89 18.99 -2.85
CA SER A 312 -2.28 18.26 -1.73
C SER A 312 -2.74 16.80 -1.60
N SER A 313 -3.45 16.28 -2.61
CA SER A 313 -4.04 14.95 -2.59
C SER A 313 -3.80 14.18 -3.88
N ILE A 314 -3.81 12.86 -3.77
CA ILE A 314 -3.84 11.92 -4.90
C ILE A 314 -5.01 10.97 -4.65
N GLU A 315 -5.83 10.76 -5.66
CA GLU A 315 -7.07 10.00 -5.57
C GLU A 315 -7.25 9.10 -6.80
N VAL A 316 -7.44 7.81 -6.59
CA VAL A 316 -8.00 6.89 -7.58
C VAL A 316 -9.52 7.06 -7.51
N SER A 317 -10.12 7.44 -8.63
CA SER A 317 -11.55 7.80 -8.71
C SER A 317 -12.44 6.61 -8.38
N LYS A 318 -13.65 6.87 -7.88
CA LYS A 318 -14.60 5.82 -7.46
C LYS A 318 -15.16 4.99 -8.61
N GLU A 319 -15.12 5.54 -9.81
CA GLU A 319 -15.52 4.89 -11.05
C GLU A 319 -14.40 3.99 -11.60
N SER A 320 -13.23 3.95 -10.94
CA SER A 320 -12.15 3.07 -11.36
C SER A 320 -12.52 1.61 -11.06
N THR A 321 -12.23 0.74 -12.02
CA THR A 321 -12.47 -0.70 -11.94
C THR A 321 -11.17 -1.44 -12.16
N VAL A 322 -11.04 -2.58 -11.50
CA VAL A 322 -9.95 -3.52 -11.71
C VAL A 322 -10.58 -4.86 -12.04
N GLN A 323 -10.23 -5.39 -13.20
CA GLN A 323 -10.60 -6.71 -13.66
C GLN A 323 -9.37 -7.62 -13.62
N VAL A 324 -9.51 -8.79 -13.02
CA VAL A 324 -8.51 -9.86 -12.99
C VAL A 324 -9.20 -11.14 -13.45
N LYS A 325 -8.91 -11.61 -14.67
CA LYS A 325 -9.74 -12.62 -15.35
C LYS A 325 -11.23 -12.19 -15.34
N ASP A 326 -12.10 -13.00 -14.72
CA ASP A 326 -13.54 -12.77 -14.59
C ASP A 326 -13.93 -12.09 -13.26
N PHE A 327 -12.97 -11.76 -12.40
CA PHE A 327 -13.20 -11.04 -11.15
C PHE A 327 -13.07 -9.53 -11.36
N VAL A 328 -14.12 -8.78 -11.07
CA VAL A 328 -14.15 -7.31 -11.18
C VAL A 328 -14.42 -6.68 -9.81
N PHE A 329 -13.65 -5.66 -9.47
CA PHE A 329 -13.86 -4.86 -8.26
C PHE A 329 -13.55 -3.39 -8.50
N SER A 330 -14.16 -2.52 -7.70
CA SER A 330 -14.02 -1.07 -7.80
C SER A 330 -13.24 -0.53 -6.59
N PRO A 331 -11.93 -0.30 -6.72
CA PRO A 331 -11.14 0.31 -5.66
C PRO A 331 -11.30 1.83 -5.65
N TYR A 332 -11.36 2.39 -4.45
CA TYR A 332 -11.24 3.83 -4.20
C TYR A 332 -10.12 4.07 -3.20
N ILE A 333 -9.16 4.92 -3.57
CA ILE A 333 -8.03 5.26 -2.72
C ILE A 333 -7.85 6.77 -2.78
N LYS A 334 -7.83 7.43 -1.63
CA LYS A 334 -7.50 8.85 -1.55
C LYS A 334 -6.52 9.10 -0.42
N TYR A 335 -5.40 9.73 -0.75
CA TYR A 335 -4.42 10.17 0.21
C TYR A 335 -4.29 11.69 0.17
N VAL A 336 -4.48 12.32 1.32
CA VAL A 336 -4.27 13.75 1.51
C VAL A 336 -3.04 13.91 2.39
N HIS A 337 -2.04 14.67 1.93
CA HIS A 337 -0.81 14.87 2.71
C HIS A 337 -0.84 16.16 3.55
N LYS A 338 -1.62 17.17 3.13
CA LYS A 338 -1.74 18.47 3.79
C LYS A 338 -3.19 18.97 3.74
N PRO A 339 -3.66 19.72 4.77
CA PRO A 339 -2.92 20.15 5.96
C PRO A 339 -2.62 19.01 6.94
N GLU A 340 -3.47 17.98 6.95
CA GLU A 340 -3.30 16.78 7.76
C GLU A 340 -3.21 15.55 6.87
N LYS A 341 -2.57 14.51 7.39
CA LYS A 341 -2.48 13.22 6.70
C LYS A 341 -3.79 12.45 6.89
N GLU A 342 -4.48 12.24 5.78
CA GLU A 342 -5.72 11.47 5.73
C GLU A 342 -5.59 10.36 4.69
N LEU A 343 -6.12 9.19 5.03
CA LEU A 343 -6.16 8.03 4.15
C LEU A 343 -7.59 7.51 4.08
N PHE A 344 -8.14 7.46 2.86
CA PHE A 344 -9.42 6.84 2.56
C PHE A 344 -9.17 5.66 1.64
N LEU A 345 -9.76 4.52 1.97
CA LEU A 345 -9.73 3.30 1.19
C LEU A 345 -11.14 2.74 1.17
N ALA A 346 -11.65 2.42 -0.01
CA ALA A 346 -12.83 1.59 -0.14
C ALA A 346 -12.65 0.57 -1.26
N ILE A 347 -13.27 -0.59 -1.10
CA ILE A 347 -13.35 -1.63 -2.11
C ILE A 347 -14.81 -2.03 -2.18
N HIS A 348 -15.35 -2.03 -3.39
CA HIS A 348 -16.66 -2.55 -3.68
C HIS A 348 -16.55 -3.65 -4.73
N THR A 349 -17.37 -4.67 -4.60
CA THR A 349 -17.59 -5.69 -5.63
C THR A 349 -19.09 -5.80 -5.84
N ASP A 350 -19.50 -6.00 -7.09
CA ASP A 350 -20.86 -6.44 -7.38
C ASP A 350 -21.05 -7.89 -6.89
N ARG A 351 -22.28 -8.39 -6.96
CA ARG A 351 -22.53 -9.81 -6.68
C ARG A 351 -21.92 -10.66 -7.78
N ILE A 352 -20.88 -11.41 -7.45
CA ILE A 352 -20.08 -12.20 -8.39
C ILE A 352 -20.07 -13.68 -8.00
N GLU A 353 -19.78 -14.55 -8.96
CA GLU A 353 -19.48 -15.95 -8.66
C GLU A 353 -18.21 -16.05 -7.80
N ALA A 354 -18.30 -16.80 -6.70
CA ALA A 354 -17.22 -16.89 -5.73
C ALA A 354 -15.95 -17.50 -6.32
N GLN A 355 -16.08 -18.43 -7.27
CA GLN A 355 -14.93 -19.09 -7.90
C GLN A 355 -14.06 -18.10 -8.67
N HIS A 356 -14.65 -17.08 -9.32
CA HIS A 356 -13.89 -16.05 -10.03
C HIS A 356 -12.92 -15.30 -9.11
N PHE A 357 -13.30 -15.05 -7.85
CA PHE A 357 -12.42 -14.42 -6.87
C PHE A 357 -11.19 -15.28 -6.54
N PHE A 358 -11.37 -16.60 -6.38
CA PHE A 358 -10.26 -17.51 -6.11
C PHE A 358 -9.38 -17.73 -7.36
N ASP A 359 -9.97 -17.80 -8.54
CA ASP A 359 -9.24 -17.94 -9.80
C ASP A 359 -8.41 -16.70 -10.14
N ALA A 360 -8.82 -15.53 -9.65
CA ALA A 360 -8.11 -14.26 -9.77
C ALA A 360 -6.94 -14.12 -8.78
N MET A 361 -6.82 -14.99 -7.78
CA MET A 361 -5.73 -14.91 -6.82
C MET A 361 -4.37 -15.22 -7.48
N PRO A 362 -3.29 -14.51 -7.08
CA PRO A 362 -1.96 -14.83 -7.57
C PRO A 362 -1.49 -16.20 -7.08
N VAL A 363 -1.04 -17.05 -8.00
CA VAL A 363 -0.54 -18.40 -7.70
C VAL A 363 0.78 -18.29 -6.93
N GLY A 364 0.94 -19.10 -5.87
CA GLY A 364 2.12 -19.11 -5.01
C GLY A 364 2.12 -18.02 -3.92
N LEU A 365 1.09 -17.16 -3.88
CA LEU A 365 0.91 -16.15 -2.85
C LEU A 365 0.12 -16.66 -1.64
N PHE A 366 -0.87 -17.53 -1.87
CA PHE A 366 -1.77 -18.08 -0.84
C PHE A 366 -1.81 -19.61 -0.89
N PRO A 367 -0.69 -20.30 -0.58
CA PRO A 367 -0.56 -21.75 -0.78
C PRO A 367 -1.66 -22.58 -0.08
N GLY A 368 -2.13 -22.16 1.10
CA GLY A 368 -3.22 -22.81 1.82
C GLY A 368 -4.55 -22.81 1.06
N LEU A 369 -4.74 -21.90 0.11
CA LEU A 369 -5.92 -21.80 -0.75
C LEU A 369 -5.71 -22.43 -2.13
N ASP A 370 -4.48 -22.85 -2.48
CA ASP A 370 -4.20 -23.44 -3.79
C ASP A 370 -5.05 -24.69 -4.02
N GLY A 371 -5.80 -24.71 -5.13
CA GLY A 371 -6.68 -25.81 -5.50
C GLY A 371 -8.07 -25.81 -4.84
N ILE A 372 -8.43 -24.75 -4.11
CA ILE A 372 -9.79 -24.57 -3.57
C ILE A 372 -10.83 -24.50 -4.70
N GLN A 373 -11.99 -25.11 -4.47
CA GLN A 373 -13.16 -25.00 -5.33
C GLN A 373 -14.38 -24.63 -4.51
N VAL A 374 -15.09 -23.60 -4.95
CA VAL A 374 -16.26 -23.04 -4.29
C VAL A 374 -17.41 -22.85 -5.27
N GLU A 375 -18.62 -22.80 -4.73
CA GLU A 375 -19.85 -22.48 -5.46
C GLU A 375 -20.60 -21.35 -4.75
N GLY A 376 -21.52 -20.72 -5.47
CA GLY A 376 -22.34 -19.62 -4.98
C GLY A 376 -21.73 -18.26 -5.28
N HIS A 377 -22.31 -17.23 -4.68
CA HIS A 377 -21.93 -15.85 -4.95
C HIS A 377 -21.38 -15.16 -3.72
N ILE A 378 -20.56 -14.15 -3.95
CA ILE A 378 -20.08 -13.24 -2.92
C ILE A 378 -20.27 -11.80 -3.35
N GLN A 379 -20.46 -10.93 -2.37
CA GLN A 379 -20.38 -9.49 -2.52
C GLN A 379 -19.64 -8.92 -1.31
N TYR A 380 -18.61 -8.12 -1.56
CA TYR A 380 -17.73 -7.56 -0.55
C TYR A 380 -17.67 -6.03 -0.62
N ASP A 381 -17.79 -5.41 0.55
CA ASP A 381 -17.71 -3.97 0.78
C ASP A 381 -16.74 -3.68 1.92
N LEU A 382 -15.64 -2.98 1.61
CA LEU A 382 -14.69 -2.47 2.60
C LEU A 382 -14.72 -0.95 2.57
N ASN A 383 -14.81 -0.33 3.75
CA ASN A 383 -14.66 1.11 3.92
C ASN A 383 -13.69 1.39 5.06
N PHE A 384 -12.68 2.21 4.80
CA PHE A 384 -11.68 2.63 5.77
C PHE A 384 -11.37 4.12 5.59
N ALA A 385 -11.42 4.88 6.67
CA ALA A 385 -11.02 6.29 6.67
C ALA A 385 -10.29 6.64 7.95
N LEU A 386 -9.07 7.15 7.81
CA LEU A 386 -8.16 7.44 8.90
C LEU A 386 -7.64 8.87 8.80
N GLU A 387 -7.84 9.64 9.86
CA GLU A 387 -7.13 10.89 10.14
C GLU A 387 -6.00 10.59 11.13
N ILE A 388 -4.73 10.77 10.74
CA ILE A 388 -3.59 10.34 11.59
C ILE A 388 -3.56 11.07 12.94
N LYS A 389 -4.00 12.33 13.01
CA LYS A 389 -4.08 13.10 14.26
C LYS A 389 -5.28 12.77 15.15
N LYS A 390 -6.30 12.11 14.60
CA LYS A 390 -7.54 11.74 15.30
C LYS A 390 -7.87 10.25 15.08
N PRO A 391 -6.95 9.34 15.48
CA PRO A 391 -7.11 7.92 15.23
C PRO A 391 -8.40 7.33 15.86
N GLU A 392 -8.93 7.95 16.91
CA GLU A 392 -10.21 7.58 17.53
C GLU A 392 -11.42 7.75 16.61
N LYS A 393 -11.32 8.63 15.61
CA LYS A 393 -12.36 8.85 14.59
C LYS A 393 -12.29 7.87 13.42
N LEU A 394 -11.35 6.93 13.44
CA LEU A 394 -11.19 5.89 12.42
C LEU A 394 -12.55 5.31 12.02
N LEU A 395 -12.89 5.37 10.74
CA LEU A 395 -13.98 4.59 10.18
C LEU A 395 -13.39 3.31 9.61
N PHE A 396 -13.98 2.19 9.98
CA PHE A 396 -13.67 0.89 9.43
C PHE A 396 -14.98 0.12 9.40
N SER A 397 -15.33 -0.43 8.24
CA SER A 397 -16.45 -1.35 8.07
C SER A 397 -16.08 -2.35 6.98
N SER A 398 -16.28 -3.63 7.26
CA SER A 398 -16.01 -4.72 6.32
C SER A 398 -17.23 -5.64 6.30
N LYS A 399 -17.96 -5.63 5.19
CA LYS A 399 -19.18 -6.41 5.01
C LYS A 399 -18.99 -7.40 3.87
N MET A 400 -19.45 -8.63 4.11
CA MET A 400 -19.45 -9.71 3.14
C MET A 400 -20.86 -10.29 3.10
N ASP A 401 -21.49 -10.31 1.92
CA ASP A 401 -22.68 -11.12 1.64
C ASP A 401 -22.22 -12.39 0.92
N ASP A 402 -22.22 -13.51 1.63
CA ASP A 402 -21.75 -14.81 1.19
C ASP A 402 -22.78 -15.92 1.47
N ARG A 403 -24.08 -15.57 1.55
CA ARG A 403 -25.17 -16.44 2.04
C ARG A 403 -25.37 -17.76 1.28
N ASP A 404 -24.90 -17.83 0.04
CA ASP A 404 -24.93 -19.02 -0.83
C ASP A 404 -23.53 -19.61 -1.09
N LEU A 405 -22.47 -19.03 -0.53
CA LEU A 405 -21.11 -19.57 -0.64
C LEU A 405 -21.01 -20.97 -0.01
N ARG A 406 -20.49 -21.92 -0.79
CA ARG A 406 -20.21 -23.30 -0.37
C ARG A 406 -18.81 -23.71 -0.82
N VAL A 407 -18.03 -24.27 0.09
CA VAL A 407 -16.75 -24.92 -0.26
C VAL A 407 -17.03 -26.34 -0.74
N VAL A 408 -16.71 -26.63 -2.00
CA VAL A 408 -16.87 -27.96 -2.60
C VAL A 408 -15.63 -28.80 -2.32
N LYS A 409 -14.45 -28.19 -2.48
CA LYS A 409 -13.15 -28.81 -2.26
C LYS A 409 -12.22 -27.81 -1.59
N TRP A 410 -11.58 -28.23 -0.51
CA TRP A 410 -10.52 -27.44 0.11
C TRP A 410 -9.21 -27.55 -0.68
N GLY A 411 -8.42 -26.48 -0.63
CA GLY A 411 -7.03 -26.47 -1.11
C GLY A 411 -6.09 -27.22 -0.16
N GLU A 412 -4.83 -26.82 -0.10
CA GLU A 412 -3.85 -27.42 0.82
C GLU A 412 -4.29 -27.32 2.29
N ALA A 413 -4.93 -26.21 2.70
CA ALA A 413 -5.48 -26.04 4.03
C ALA A 413 -6.89 -26.64 4.13
N ASN A 414 -6.99 -27.92 4.45
CA ASN A 414 -8.27 -28.60 4.66
C ASN A 414 -8.78 -28.45 6.09
N ILE A 415 -9.66 -27.47 6.32
CA ILE A 415 -10.23 -27.17 7.64
C ILE A 415 -11.00 -28.35 8.25
N ALA A 416 -11.58 -29.23 7.43
CA ALA A 416 -12.34 -30.39 7.93
C ALA A 416 -11.48 -31.35 8.76
N MET A 417 -10.14 -31.34 8.57
CA MET A 417 -9.21 -32.15 9.34
C MET A 417 -9.29 -31.88 10.85
N LEU A 418 -9.74 -30.69 11.26
CA LEU A 418 -9.88 -30.32 12.67
C LEU A 418 -10.91 -31.19 13.40
N ASN A 419 -11.85 -31.82 12.69
CA ASN A 419 -12.83 -32.74 13.28
C ASN A 419 -12.28 -34.15 13.50
N THR A 420 -11.16 -34.49 12.86
CA THR A 420 -10.51 -35.79 12.97
C THR A 420 -9.20 -35.66 13.75
N PRO A 421 -8.58 -36.78 14.18
CA PRO A 421 -7.24 -36.72 14.72
C PRO A 421 -6.21 -36.30 13.66
N PHE A 422 -5.29 -35.40 14.00
CA PHE A 422 -4.23 -34.93 13.10
C PHE A 422 -2.93 -34.63 13.85
N THR A 423 -1.82 -34.50 13.13
CA THR A 423 -0.53 -34.09 13.71
C THR A 423 -0.32 -32.60 13.48
N TYR A 424 -0.06 -31.88 14.57
CA TYR A 424 0.31 -30.47 14.58
C TYR A 424 1.82 -30.34 14.82
N THR A 425 2.52 -29.65 13.91
CA THR A 425 3.95 -29.35 14.08
C THR A 425 4.11 -27.89 14.50
N ALA A 426 4.61 -27.68 15.72
CA ALA A 426 4.96 -26.33 16.16
C ALA A 426 6.24 -25.85 15.46
N TYR A 427 6.29 -24.58 15.05
CA TYR A 427 7.47 -23.97 14.42
C TYR A 427 8.01 -22.80 15.25
N GLU A 428 9.32 -22.70 15.35
CA GLU A 428 10.04 -21.59 15.96
C GLU A 428 11.15 -21.09 15.03
N ASP A 429 11.11 -19.80 14.66
CA ASP A 429 12.05 -19.16 13.73
C ASP A 429 12.31 -19.97 12.44
N GLY A 430 11.23 -20.56 11.90
CA GLY A 430 11.24 -21.37 10.68
C GLY A 430 11.69 -22.82 10.87
N LYS A 431 12.07 -23.22 12.09
CA LYS A 431 12.48 -24.60 12.42
C LYS A 431 11.30 -25.37 13.02
N PRO A 432 11.04 -26.61 12.56
CA PRO A 432 10.08 -27.48 13.21
C PRO A 432 10.60 -27.82 14.61
N MET A 433 9.71 -27.75 15.60
CA MET A 433 9.99 -28.05 17.00
C MET A 433 9.52 -29.46 17.32
N ARG A 434 8.33 -29.57 17.93
CA ARG A 434 7.73 -30.83 18.36
C ARG A 434 6.45 -31.10 17.56
N GLU A 435 6.28 -32.35 17.16
CA GLU A 435 5.03 -32.86 16.62
C GLU A 435 4.09 -33.24 17.77
N ILE A 436 2.84 -32.80 17.67
CA ILE A 436 1.80 -32.99 18.68
C ILE A 436 0.60 -33.62 17.99
N VAL A 437 0.24 -34.81 18.43
CA VAL A 437 -0.96 -35.48 17.92
C VAL A 437 -2.19 -34.86 18.59
N VAL A 438 -3.08 -34.26 17.81
CA VAL A 438 -4.31 -33.63 18.27
C VAL A 438 -5.45 -34.63 18.10
N GLY A 439 -5.79 -35.34 19.16
CA GLY A 439 -6.91 -36.28 19.17
C GLY A 439 -6.87 -37.25 20.34
N PRO A 440 -7.91 -38.09 20.51
CA PRO A 440 -8.09 -38.95 21.69
C PRO A 440 -6.96 -39.95 21.94
N GLN A 441 -6.17 -40.29 20.92
CA GLN A 441 -5.02 -41.19 21.03
C GLN A 441 -3.82 -40.56 21.74
N ASN A 442 -3.77 -39.22 21.85
CA ASN A 442 -2.73 -38.54 22.59
C ASN A 442 -3.15 -38.42 24.07
N PRO A 443 -2.41 -39.00 25.03
CA PRO A 443 -2.73 -38.87 26.46
C PRO A 443 -2.64 -37.43 27.01
N ASN A 444 -2.04 -36.51 26.24
CA ASN A 444 -2.00 -35.09 26.55
C ASN A 444 -3.09 -34.28 25.84
N PHE A 445 -3.97 -34.91 25.05
CA PHE A 445 -5.17 -34.26 24.52
C PHE A 445 -6.31 -34.36 25.53
N THR A 446 -6.93 -33.22 25.85
CA THR A 446 -8.08 -33.18 26.77
C THR A 446 -9.32 -32.66 26.04
N PRO A 447 -10.42 -33.44 25.96
CA PRO A 447 -11.71 -32.97 25.46
C PRO A 447 -12.22 -31.76 26.26
N ILE A 448 -12.93 -30.85 25.60
CA ILE A 448 -13.33 -29.56 26.16
C ILE A 448 -14.23 -29.67 27.40
N ASP A 449 -15.01 -30.74 27.51
CA ASP A 449 -15.85 -31.04 28.67
C ASP A 449 -15.06 -31.54 29.89
N GLN A 450 -13.82 -31.97 29.69
CA GLN A 450 -12.87 -32.35 30.74
C GLN A 450 -11.90 -31.22 31.12
N ILE A 451 -12.09 -30.02 30.56
CA ILE A 451 -11.34 -28.82 30.91
C ILE A 451 -12.18 -27.99 31.89
N SER A 452 -11.55 -27.52 32.98
CA SER A 452 -12.22 -26.66 33.97
C SER A 452 -13.02 -25.53 33.32
N ARG A 453 -14.27 -25.35 33.77
CA ARG A 453 -15.13 -24.26 33.29
C ARG A 453 -14.52 -22.89 33.57
N TYR A 454 -13.76 -22.74 34.65
CA TYR A 454 -13.02 -21.50 34.94
C TYR A 454 -11.96 -21.22 33.88
N MET A 455 -11.23 -22.24 33.43
CA MET A 455 -10.23 -22.11 32.38
C MET A 455 -10.88 -21.69 31.06
N GLN A 456 -12.01 -22.32 30.71
CA GLN A 456 -12.75 -21.99 29.50
C GLN A 456 -13.24 -20.53 29.50
N ILE A 457 -13.89 -20.11 30.58
CA ILE A 457 -14.46 -18.76 30.68
C ILE A 457 -13.35 -17.71 30.76
N SER A 458 -12.31 -17.96 31.55
CA SER A 458 -11.21 -17.01 31.72
C SER A 458 -10.53 -16.72 30.40
N LEU A 459 -10.14 -17.77 29.65
CA LEU A 459 -9.43 -17.58 28.39
C LEU A 459 -10.27 -16.84 27.34
N ILE A 460 -11.56 -17.17 27.25
CA ILE A 460 -12.47 -16.47 26.33
C ILE A 460 -12.56 -14.99 26.71
N ASN A 461 -12.73 -14.64 27.98
CA ASN A 461 -12.82 -13.23 28.39
C ASN A 461 -11.52 -12.44 28.21
N THR A 462 -10.36 -13.10 28.25
CA THR A 462 -9.07 -12.43 28.10
C THR A 462 -8.67 -12.29 26.63
N GLU A 463 -8.89 -13.33 25.82
CA GLU A 463 -8.45 -13.37 24.42
C GLU A 463 -9.53 -12.91 23.43
N ASP A 464 -10.79 -13.31 23.63
CA ASP A 464 -11.86 -13.13 22.65
C ASP A 464 -13.28 -13.21 23.29
N PRO A 465 -13.73 -12.15 24.01
CA PRO A 465 -14.97 -12.19 24.80
C PRO A 465 -16.24 -12.49 23.99
N PHE A 466 -16.19 -12.24 22.68
CA PHE A 466 -17.31 -12.41 21.77
C PHE A 466 -17.13 -13.61 20.82
N PHE A 467 -16.20 -14.52 21.14
CA PHE A 467 -15.83 -15.67 20.30
C PHE A 467 -17.04 -16.44 19.74
N PHE A 468 -18.02 -16.75 20.58
CA PHE A 468 -19.22 -17.50 20.18
C PHE A 468 -20.25 -16.66 19.40
N LYS A 469 -20.11 -15.33 19.37
CA LYS A 469 -21.06 -14.41 18.71
C LYS A 469 -20.58 -13.96 17.33
N HIS A 470 -19.28 -13.77 17.14
CA HIS A 470 -18.74 -13.31 15.86
C HIS A 470 -18.40 -14.47 14.91
N LYS A 471 -18.27 -14.17 13.61
CA LYS A 471 -17.87 -15.11 12.56
C LYS A 471 -16.40 -14.90 12.19
N GLY A 472 -15.50 -15.24 13.11
CA GLY A 472 -14.05 -15.09 12.92
C GLY A 472 -13.44 -13.72 13.21
N PHE A 473 -14.16 -12.61 13.05
CA PHE A 473 -13.60 -11.26 13.23
C PHE A 473 -14.43 -10.37 14.16
N GLU A 474 -13.75 -9.53 14.96
CA GLU A 474 -14.40 -8.49 15.77
C GLU A 474 -14.01 -7.09 15.27
N GLU A 475 -14.89 -6.47 14.48
CA GLU A 475 -14.66 -5.15 13.83
C GLU A 475 -14.28 -4.06 14.85
N LYS A 476 -14.92 -4.06 16.02
CA LYS A 476 -14.64 -3.10 17.10
C LYS A 476 -13.22 -3.26 17.65
N ALA A 477 -12.75 -4.49 17.85
CA ALA A 477 -11.38 -4.76 18.28
C ALA A 477 -10.35 -4.34 17.24
N PHE A 478 -10.61 -4.57 15.94
CA PHE A 478 -9.75 -4.08 14.86
C PHE A 478 -9.64 -2.56 14.87
N LYS A 479 -10.77 -1.85 14.90
CA LYS A 479 -10.80 -0.39 14.95
C LYS A 479 -10.04 0.14 16.16
N LEU A 480 -10.27 -0.43 17.34
CA LEU A 480 -9.58 -0.01 18.56
C LEU A 480 -8.07 -0.29 18.49
N SER A 481 -7.67 -1.47 18.00
CA SER A 481 -6.26 -1.84 17.83
C SER A 481 -5.52 -0.89 16.87
N ILE A 482 -6.10 -0.57 15.72
CA ILE A 482 -5.51 0.38 14.76
C ILE A 482 -5.40 1.76 15.41
N ALA A 483 -6.47 2.25 16.05
CA ALA A 483 -6.48 3.56 16.68
C ALA A 483 -5.42 3.69 17.79
N THR A 484 -5.34 2.70 18.69
CA THR A 484 -4.34 2.66 19.76
C THR A 484 -2.92 2.57 19.19
N ASN A 485 -2.67 1.70 18.21
CA ASN A 485 -1.32 1.54 17.66
C ASN A 485 -0.79 2.79 16.95
N ILE A 486 -1.69 3.57 16.32
CA ILE A 486 -1.34 4.86 15.73
C ILE A 486 -1.06 5.90 16.82
N LYS A 487 -1.93 5.99 17.83
CA LYS A 487 -1.77 6.92 18.96
C LYS A 487 -0.44 6.69 19.70
N GLU A 488 -0.13 5.42 19.98
CA GLU A 488 1.06 4.99 20.71
C GLU A 488 2.31 4.82 19.82
N LYS A 489 2.19 5.11 18.50
CA LYS A 489 3.26 4.96 17.49
C LYS A 489 3.98 3.61 17.55
N GLY A 490 3.24 2.53 17.84
CA GLY A 490 3.81 1.19 18.00
C GLY A 490 2.76 0.10 18.10
N PHE A 491 3.17 -1.15 17.95
CA PHE A 491 2.28 -2.33 18.02
C PHE A 491 1.92 -2.70 19.46
N LYS A 492 1.21 -1.83 20.18
CA LYS A 492 0.83 -2.02 21.58
C LYS A 492 -0.36 -2.97 21.75
N ARG A 493 -1.38 -2.91 20.88
CA ARG A 493 -2.62 -3.70 20.98
C ARG A 493 -2.84 -4.60 19.75
N GLY A 494 -3.22 -5.86 19.96
CA GLY A 494 -3.66 -6.79 18.92
C GLY A 494 -5.19 -6.82 18.75
N ALA A 495 -5.66 -7.45 17.68
CA ALA A 495 -7.09 -7.67 17.37
C ALA A 495 -7.36 -9.08 16.81
N SER A 496 -6.47 -10.04 17.06
CA SER A 496 -6.66 -11.40 16.54
C SER A 496 -7.57 -12.21 17.46
N THR A 497 -8.66 -12.74 16.90
CA THR A 497 -9.63 -13.61 17.58
C THR A 497 -9.08 -15.02 17.75
N ILE A 498 -9.74 -15.87 18.55
CA ILE A 498 -9.35 -17.27 18.72
C ILE A 498 -9.34 -18.00 17.37
N SER A 499 -10.32 -17.74 16.48
CA SER A 499 -10.38 -18.34 15.14
C SER A 499 -9.16 -17.99 14.29
N MET A 500 -8.74 -16.71 14.33
CA MET A 500 -7.53 -16.25 13.65
C MET A 500 -6.27 -16.89 14.21
N GLN A 501 -6.17 -16.98 15.53
CA GLN A 501 -5.03 -17.61 16.19
C GLN A 501 -4.96 -19.11 15.90
N LEU A 502 -6.10 -19.80 15.86
CA LEU A 502 -6.19 -21.21 15.49
C LEU A 502 -5.70 -21.45 14.05
N VAL A 503 -6.23 -20.69 13.08
CA VAL A 503 -5.82 -20.81 11.68
C VAL A 503 -4.32 -20.51 11.51
N LYS A 504 -3.86 -19.43 12.13
CA LYS A 504 -2.45 -19.04 12.17
C LYS A 504 -1.54 -20.16 12.69
N ASN A 505 -1.96 -20.87 13.73
CA ASN A 505 -1.13 -21.88 14.36
C ASN A 505 -1.17 -23.20 13.58
N VAL A 506 -2.34 -23.64 13.10
CA VAL A 506 -2.51 -24.98 12.52
C VAL A 506 -2.18 -25.03 11.03
N PHE A 507 -2.54 -24.00 10.26
CA PHE A 507 -2.47 -24.05 8.79
C PHE A 507 -1.39 -23.18 8.17
N LEU A 508 -0.85 -22.20 8.90
CA LEU A 508 0.06 -21.22 8.33
C LEU A 508 1.47 -21.32 8.93
N ASN A 509 2.47 -21.30 8.06
CA ASN A 509 3.88 -21.24 8.46
C ASN A 509 4.22 -19.89 9.13
N ARG A 510 5.20 -19.87 10.03
CA ARG A 510 5.50 -18.69 10.88
C ARG A 510 6.14 -17.48 10.16
N ASN A 511 6.31 -17.49 8.83
CA ASN A 511 6.92 -16.40 8.09
C ASN A 511 6.06 -15.12 8.21
N LYS A 512 6.60 -14.08 8.87
CA LYS A 512 5.86 -12.84 9.17
C LYS A 512 5.80 -11.92 7.94
N THR A 513 4.94 -12.22 6.98
CA THR A 513 4.63 -11.34 5.84
C THR A 513 3.21 -10.79 5.93
N VAL A 514 2.96 -9.63 5.30
CA VAL A 514 1.61 -9.05 5.16
C VAL A 514 0.71 -10.03 4.39
N VAL A 515 1.28 -10.71 3.41
CA VAL A 515 0.64 -11.76 2.61
C VAL A 515 0.06 -12.87 3.48
N ARG A 516 0.88 -13.42 4.40
CA ARG A 516 0.41 -14.46 5.34
C ARG A 516 -0.80 -14.00 6.15
N LYS A 517 -0.84 -12.71 6.53
CA LYS A 517 -1.98 -12.18 7.31
C LYS A 517 -3.26 -12.11 6.47
N LEU A 518 -3.16 -11.84 5.17
CA LEU A 518 -4.30 -11.90 4.26
C LEU A 518 -4.78 -13.34 4.08
N GLU A 519 -3.88 -14.30 3.92
CA GLU A 519 -4.21 -15.72 3.87
C GLU A 519 -4.94 -16.20 5.14
N GLU A 520 -4.46 -15.76 6.31
CA GLU A 520 -5.11 -16.01 7.62
C GLU A 520 -6.55 -15.50 7.63
N ILE A 521 -6.79 -14.29 7.11
CA ILE A 521 -8.14 -13.70 7.03
C ILE A 521 -9.03 -14.53 6.09
N LEU A 522 -8.53 -14.92 4.91
CA LEU A 522 -9.30 -15.69 3.93
C LEU A 522 -9.67 -17.09 4.46
N LEU A 523 -8.73 -17.79 5.09
CA LEU A 523 -8.97 -19.11 5.68
C LEU A 523 -9.94 -19.03 6.88
N VAL A 524 -9.82 -18.01 7.73
CA VAL A 524 -10.76 -17.81 8.85
C VAL A 524 -12.17 -17.52 8.34
N TRP A 525 -12.29 -16.67 7.31
CA TRP A 525 -13.58 -16.40 6.67
C TRP A 525 -14.22 -17.69 6.14
N LEU A 526 -13.47 -18.49 5.36
CA LEU A 526 -13.97 -19.76 4.82
C LEU A 526 -14.31 -20.79 5.91
N MET A 527 -13.47 -20.92 6.94
CA MET A 527 -13.72 -21.82 8.07
C MET A 527 -15.01 -21.47 8.80
N GLU A 528 -15.21 -20.19 9.12
CA GLU A 528 -16.38 -19.70 9.84
C GLU A 528 -17.64 -19.75 8.96
N ARG A 529 -17.49 -19.52 7.64
CA ARG A 529 -18.61 -19.54 6.71
C ARG A 529 -19.09 -20.94 6.37
N SER A 530 -18.18 -21.88 6.19
CA SER A 530 -18.49 -23.29 5.88
C SER A 530 -19.16 -24.02 7.05
N GLN A 531 -18.92 -23.57 8.28
CA GLN A 531 -19.45 -24.16 9.52
C GLN A 531 -19.16 -25.66 9.68
N GLN A 532 -18.17 -26.20 8.96
CA GLN A 532 -17.78 -27.61 9.04
C GLN A 532 -17.16 -27.96 10.40
N VAL A 533 -16.58 -26.98 11.09
CA VAL A 533 -16.01 -27.13 12.43
C VAL A 533 -16.80 -26.24 13.37
N SER A 534 -17.36 -26.81 14.45
CA SER A 534 -18.12 -26.03 15.42
C SER A 534 -17.22 -25.11 16.25
N LYS A 535 -17.73 -23.98 16.72
CA LYS A 535 -16.99 -23.08 17.65
C LYS A 535 -16.44 -23.82 18.87
N LYS A 536 -17.21 -24.77 19.42
CA LYS A 536 -16.79 -25.64 20.53
C LYS A 536 -15.56 -26.48 20.15
N ARG A 537 -15.56 -27.11 18.97
CA ARG A 537 -14.43 -27.89 18.47
C ARG A 537 -13.22 -27.01 18.13
N MET A 538 -13.43 -25.84 17.52
CA MET A 538 -12.34 -24.87 17.29
C MET A 538 -11.64 -24.51 18.61
N TYR A 539 -12.43 -24.25 19.66
CA TYR A 539 -11.93 -23.87 20.96
C TYR A 539 -11.22 -25.02 21.69
N GLU A 540 -11.74 -26.24 21.57
CA GLU A 540 -11.09 -27.46 22.06
C GLU A 540 -9.71 -27.67 21.42
N VAL A 541 -9.64 -27.60 20.09
CA VAL A 541 -8.37 -27.73 19.38
C VAL A 541 -7.44 -26.60 19.81
N TYR A 542 -7.92 -25.36 19.86
CA TYR A 542 -7.14 -24.20 20.29
C TYR A 542 -6.45 -24.44 21.64
N LEU A 543 -7.21 -24.83 22.67
CA LEU A 543 -6.69 -25.13 24.00
C LEU A 543 -5.65 -26.26 24.01
N ASN A 544 -5.72 -27.20 23.08
CA ASN A 544 -4.81 -28.33 22.97
C ASN A 544 -3.58 -28.07 22.09
N VAL A 545 -3.54 -26.99 21.29
CA VAL A 545 -2.41 -26.70 20.38
C VAL A 545 -1.59 -25.47 20.75
N ILE A 546 -2.15 -24.51 21.49
CA ILE A 546 -1.39 -23.29 21.81
C ILE A 546 -0.21 -23.57 22.75
N GLU A 547 0.82 -22.73 22.60
CA GLU A 547 1.99 -22.69 23.48
C GLU A 547 1.61 -21.99 24.79
N TRP A 548 1.96 -22.60 25.92
CA TRP A 548 1.73 -22.07 27.27
C TRP A 548 3.03 -21.75 28.01
N GLY A 549 4.17 -22.19 27.49
CA GLY A 549 5.50 -21.99 28.06
C GLY A 549 6.58 -22.52 27.12
N ASN A 550 7.85 -22.44 27.53
CA ASN A 550 8.96 -22.96 26.71
C ASN A 550 8.76 -24.46 26.43
N ASN A 551 8.41 -24.80 25.18
CA ASN A 551 8.11 -26.17 24.75
C ASN A 551 6.97 -26.86 25.53
N VAL A 552 6.02 -26.08 26.05
CA VAL A 552 4.82 -26.58 26.74
C VAL A 552 3.62 -26.25 25.86
N TYR A 553 2.98 -27.28 25.30
CA TYR A 553 1.86 -27.10 24.36
C TYR A 553 0.63 -27.88 24.82
N GLY A 554 -0.52 -27.23 24.67
CA GLY A 554 -1.80 -27.79 25.09
C GLY A 554 -2.05 -27.67 26.60
N ILE A 555 -3.33 -27.55 26.94
CA ILE A 555 -3.77 -27.27 28.31
C ILE A 555 -3.39 -28.36 29.31
N THR A 556 -3.31 -29.63 28.86
CA THR A 556 -2.91 -30.75 29.72
C THR A 556 -1.47 -30.60 30.19
N GLU A 557 -0.57 -30.27 29.27
CA GLU A 557 0.83 -30.04 29.62
C GLU A 557 0.97 -28.77 30.44
N ALA A 558 0.21 -27.71 30.13
CA ALA A 558 0.24 -26.47 30.91
C ALA A 558 -0.19 -26.69 32.36
N ALA A 559 -1.31 -27.36 32.59
CA ALA A 559 -1.82 -27.66 33.94
C ALA A 559 -0.83 -28.52 34.74
N ARG A 560 -0.23 -29.53 34.08
CA ARG A 560 0.79 -30.39 34.68
C ARG A 560 2.11 -29.67 34.90
N TYR A 561 2.49 -28.73 34.04
CA TYR A 561 3.75 -27.99 34.12
C TYR A 561 3.69 -26.93 35.21
N TYR A 562 2.67 -26.07 35.24
CA TYR A 562 2.60 -25.00 36.23
C TYR A 562 2.18 -25.51 37.62
N PHE A 563 1.21 -26.42 37.68
CA PHE A 563 0.50 -26.73 38.94
C PHE A 563 0.48 -28.22 39.32
N GLY A 564 1.02 -29.11 38.48
CA GLY A 564 0.95 -30.55 38.73
C GLY A 564 -0.48 -31.10 38.71
N LYS A 565 -1.39 -30.42 38.02
CA LYS A 565 -2.84 -30.71 38.00
C LYS A 565 -3.29 -31.25 36.65
N THR A 566 -4.44 -31.91 36.65
CA THR A 566 -5.20 -32.17 35.41
C THR A 566 -5.98 -30.92 35.00
N PRO A 567 -6.34 -30.73 33.71
CA PRO A 567 -7.12 -29.58 33.26
C PRO A 567 -8.47 -29.40 33.98
N ALA A 568 -9.11 -30.49 34.41
CA ALA A 568 -10.35 -30.45 35.18
C ALA A 568 -10.18 -29.86 36.59
N GLN A 569 -8.99 -29.98 37.17
CA GLN A 569 -8.68 -29.54 38.54
C GLN A 569 -8.22 -28.08 38.63
N LEU A 570 -8.10 -27.37 37.50
CA LEU A 570 -7.70 -25.97 37.48
C LEU A 570 -8.74 -25.09 38.20
N GLY A 571 -8.30 -24.39 39.23
CA GLY A 571 -9.11 -23.43 39.97
C GLY A 571 -9.27 -22.10 39.22
N LEU A 572 -10.05 -21.18 39.79
CA LEU A 572 -10.28 -19.85 39.22
C LEU A 572 -8.97 -19.06 39.06
N GLY A 573 -8.15 -18.98 40.11
CA GLY A 573 -6.91 -18.22 40.07
C GLY A 573 -5.89 -18.77 39.07
N GLU A 574 -5.72 -20.09 39.03
CA GLU A 574 -4.84 -20.78 38.08
C GLU A 574 -5.30 -20.56 36.63
N SER A 575 -6.62 -20.57 36.41
CA SER A 575 -7.24 -20.29 35.11
C SER A 575 -6.98 -18.85 34.64
N ILE A 576 -7.14 -17.88 35.54
CA ILE A 576 -6.84 -16.46 35.25
C ILE A 576 -5.35 -16.28 34.94
N PHE A 577 -4.48 -16.92 35.71
CA PHE A 577 -3.05 -16.90 35.45
C PHE A 577 -2.71 -17.48 34.07
N LEU A 578 -3.16 -18.70 33.75
CA LEU A 578 -2.87 -19.33 32.46
C LEU A 578 -3.40 -18.49 31.30
N SER A 579 -4.58 -17.90 31.44
CA SER A 579 -5.15 -17.01 30.42
C SER A 579 -4.29 -15.76 30.19
N SER A 580 -3.68 -15.23 31.26
CA SER A 580 -2.84 -14.01 31.18
C SER A 580 -1.53 -14.18 30.40
N ILE A 581 -1.02 -15.42 30.31
CA ILE A 581 0.28 -15.69 29.70
C ILE A 581 0.17 -16.02 28.21
N VAL A 582 -1.02 -16.28 27.67
CA VAL A 582 -1.25 -16.64 26.25
C VAL A 582 -0.63 -15.64 25.25
N PRO A 583 -0.65 -14.31 25.48
CA PRO A 583 0.02 -13.37 24.58
C PRO A 583 1.55 -13.49 24.57
N ARG A 584 2.16 -14.03 25.63
CA ARG A 584 3.62 -14.14 25.83
C ARG A 584 3.96 -15.41 26.66
N PRO A 585 3.72 -16.63 26.15
CA PRO A 585 3.72 -17.86 26.96
C PRO A 585 5.07 -18.14 27.63
N LYS A 586 6.17 -17.87 26.93
CA LYS A 586 7.55 -18.03 27.41
C LYS A 586 7.91 -17.16 28.63
N LYS A 587 7.12 -16.14 28.94
CA LYS A 587 7.32 -15.27 30.12
C LYS A 587 6.51 -15.70 31.34
N GLY A 588 5.76 -16.81 31.28
CA GLY A 588 4.86 -17.21 32.36
C GLY A 588 5.54 -17.34 33.73
N LEU A 589 6.76 -17.88 33.78
CA LEU A 589 7.51 -18.02 35.04
C LEU A 589 7.90 -16.67 35.67
N ASN A 590 8.00 -15.59 34.88
CA ASN A 590 8.43 -14.28 35.37
C ASN A 590 7.40 -13.62 36.30
N PHE A 591 6.17 -14.12 36.31
CA PHE A 591 5.09 -13.64 37.18
C PHE A 591 5.13 -14.25 38.58
N PHE A 592 6.00 -15.23 38.82
CA PHE A 592 6.17 -15.84 40.14
C PHE A 592 7.42 -15.27 40.84
N ASP A 593 7.36 -15.19 42.16
CA ASP A 593 8.52 -14.96 43.01
C ASP A 593 9.25 -16.28 43.33
N TRP A 594 10.33 -16.19 44.12
CA TRP A 594 11.14 -17.35 44.52
C TRP A 594 10.39 -18.33 45.44
N THR A 595 9.32 -17.89 46.11
CA THR A 595 8.46 -18.76 46.93
C THR A 595 7.47 -19.55 46.09
N GLY A 596 7.27 -19.14 44.83
CA GLY A 596 6.33 -19.74 43.89
C GLY A 596 4.96 -19.08 43.90
N HIS A 597 4.78 -17.97 44.63
CA HIS A 597 3.54 -17.19 44.61
C HIS A 597 3.58 -16.13 43.51
N LEU A 598 2.39 -15.69 43.06
CA LEU A 598 2.29 -14.62 42.06
C LEU A 598 2.75 -13.28 42.63
N LYS A 599 3.50 -12.54 41.81
CA LYS A 599 3.91 -11.16 42.11
C LYS A 599 2.68 -10.25 42.18
N GLY A 600 2.72 -9.25 43.08
CA GLY A 600 1.60 -8.34 43.33
C GLY A 600 1.12 -7.53 42.11
N ASN A 601 1.97 -7.34 41.09
CA ASN A 601 1.58 -6.66 39.85
C ASN A 601 0.46 -7.39 39.06
N MET A 602 0.30 -8.69 39.29
CA MET A 602 -0.76 -9.49 38.68
C MET A 602 -2.13 -9.30 39.35
N LEU A 603 -2.19 -8.71 40.54
CA LEU A 603 -3.44 -8.55 41.30
C LEU A 603 -4.47 -7.71 40.54
N ARG A 604 -4.02 -6.66 39.83
CA ARG A 604 -4.89 -5.81 39.01
C ARG A 604 -5.53 -6.61 37.86
N TYR A 605 -4.78 -7.52 37.25
CA TYR A 605 -5.28 -8.39 36.18
C TYR A 605 -6.38 -9.32 36.72
N PHE A 606 -6.12 -9.95 37.87
CA PHE A 606 -7.09 -10.82 38.56
C PHE A 606 -8.37 -10.08 38.92
N ASN A 607 -8.25 -8.91 39.54
CA ASN A 607 -9.42 -8.10 39.88
C ASN A 607 -10.22 -7.68 38.65
N THR A 608 -9.55 -7.34 37.54
CA THR A 608 -10.23 -6.91 36.30
C THR A 608 -11.05 -8.05 35.69
N TYR A 609 -10.43 -9.19 35.42
CA TYR A 609 -11.12 -10.30 34.74
C TYR A 609 -12.04 -11.08 35.67
N GLY A 610 -11.67 -11.22 36.95
CA GLY A 610 -12.54 -11.74 37.99
C GLY A 610 -13.84 -10.92 38.08
N HIS A 611 -13.72 -9.58 38.15
CA HIS A 611 -14.88 -8.70 38.18
C HIS A 611 -15.73 -8.80 36.92
N ILE A 612 -15.11 -8.86 35.72
CA ILE A 612 -15.84 -9.04 34.45
C ILE A 612 -16.64 -10.34 34.47
N MET A 613 -16.03 -11.46 34.87
CA MET A 613 -16.68 -12.77 34.91
C MET A 613 -17.84 -12.81 35.92
N THR A 614 -17.68 -12.19 37.09
CA THR A 614 -18.75 -12.09 38.09
C THR A 614 -19.88 -11.19 37.62
N LYS A 615 -19.55 -9.99 37.10
CA LYS A 615 -20.54 -9.01 36.63
C LYS A 615 -21.36 -9.52 35.44
N THR A 616 -20.78 -10.36 34.60
CA THR A 616 -21.47 -10.99 33.47
C THR A 616 -22.22 -12.27 33.86
N GLY A 617 -22.22 -12.66 35.14
CA GLY A 617 -22.91 -13.84 35.65
C GLY A 617 -22.31 -15.17 35.19
N GLN A 618 -21.05 -15.16 34.73
CA GLN A 618 -20.37 -16.36 34.26
C GLN A 618 -19.81 -17.21 35.41
N ILE A 619 -19.53 -16.56 36.55
CA ILE A 619 -19.17 -17.18 37.84
C ILE A 619 -20.05 -16.60 38.95
N SER A 620 -20.39 -17.40 39.97
CA SER A 620 -21.19 -16.90 41.11
C SER A 620 -20.30 -16.19 42.13
N VAL A 621 -20.85 -15.20 42.83
CA VAL A 621 -20.16 -14.47 43.91
C VAL A 621 -19.73 -15.42 45.01
N ASP A 622 -20.55 -16.42 45.34
CA ASP A 622 -20.24 -17.43 46.37
C ASP A 622 -19.07 -18.34 45.96
N SER A 623 -18.79 -18.44 44.66
CA SER A 623 -17.64 -19.19 44.12
C SER A 623 -16.35 -18.35 44.08
N THR A 624 -16.40 -17.06 44.45
CA THR A 624 -15.23 -16.18 44.43
C THR A 624 -14.43 -16.33 45.73
N THR A 625 -13.23 -16.89 45.63
CA THR A 625 -12.23 -16.87 46.71
C THR A 625 -11.61 -15.46 46.82
N SER A 626 -10.86 -15.19 47.90
CA SER A 626 -10.24 -13.88 48.11
C SER A 626 -9.40 -13.45 46.90
N ASN A 627 -9.68 -12.25 46.37
CA ASN A 627 -9.07 -11.72 45.16
C ASN A 627 -9.11 -12.68 43.95
N TYR A 628 -10.22 -13.41 43.79
CA TYR A 628 -10.46 -14.35 42.69
C TYR A 628 -9.42 -15.47 42.61
N GLY A 629 -8.95 -15.94 43.76
CA GLY A 629 -8.00 -17.05 43.88
C GLY A 629 -6.55 -16.65 43.64
N PHE A 630 -6.23 -15.34 43.63
CA PHE A 630 -4.86 -14.85 43.44
C PHE A 630 -3.86 -15.48 44.41
N TYR A 631 -4.19 -15.53 45.70
CA TYR A 631 -3.30 -16.06 46.75
C TYR A 631 -3.18 -17.58 46.74
N GLU A 632 -4.08 -18.28 46.04
CA GLU A 632 -4.13 -19.74 45.95
C GLU A 632 -3.25 -20.28 44.82
N VAL A 633 -2.78 -19.39 43.91
CA VAL A 633 -1.91 -19.79 42.80
C VAL A 633 -0.49 -20.00 43.31
N VAL A 634 -0.06 -21.26 43.33
CA VAL A 634 1.28 -21.66 43.77
C VAL A 634 1.95 -22.53 42.71
N LEU A 635 3.12 -22.09 42.24
CA LEU A 635 3.93 -22.79 41.28
C LEU A 635 4.54 -24.07 41.86
N GLN A 636 4.69 -25.11 41.03
CA GLN A 636 5.38 -26.34 41.42
C GLN A 636 6.81 -26.08 41.94
N PRO A 637 7.25 -26.81 42.99
CA PRO A 637 8.56 -26.58 43.62
C PRO A 637 9.75 -26.57 42.66
N HIS A 638 9.77 -27.47 41.66
CA HIS A 638 10.90 -27.61 40.73
C HIS A 638 11.03 -26.47 39.69
N LEU A 639 10.01 -25.61 39.57
CA LEU A 639 10.02 -24.45 38.67
C LEU A 639 10.30 -23.12 39.39
N ARG A 640 10.42 -23.14 40.72
CA ARG A 640 10.64 -21.93 41.52
C ARG A 640 12.05 -21.41 41.31
N ALA A 641 12.18 -20.09 41.23
CA ALA A 641 13.48 -19.45 41.16
C ALA A 641 14.29 -19.73 42.44
N ALA A 642 15.62 -19.77 42.31
CA ALA A 642 16.49 -19.88 43.47
C ALA A 642 16.22 -18.73 44.45
N ARG A 643 16.22 -19.05 45.74
CA ARG A 643 16.07 -18.04 46.80
C ARG A 643 17.18 -16.99 46.62
N PRO A 644 16.85 -15.69 46.60
CA PRO A 644 17.86 -14.64 46.54
C PRO A 644 18.87 -14.82 47.68
N ALA A 645 20.16 -14.65 47.40
CA ALA A 645 21.17 -14.59 48.46
C ALA A 645 20.79 -13.44 49.40
N VAL A 646 20.77 -13.71 50.70
CA VAL A 646 20.57 -12.67 51.71
C VAL A 646 21.83 -11.80 51.67
N VAL A 647 21.73 -10.64 51.03
CA VAL A 647 22.76 -9.61 51.11
C VAL A 647 22.52 -8.86 52.41
N ASP A 648 23.23 -9.27 53.46
CA ASP A 648 23.28 -8.57 54.72
C ASP A 648 24.26 -7.39 54.57
N SER A 649 23.85 -6.34 53.85
CA SER A 649 24.60 -5.09 53.72
C SER A 649 23.68 -3.97 53.28
N VAL A 650 23.63 -2.93 54.10
CA VAL A 650 23.08 -1.61 53.76
C VAL A 650 23.98 -1.02 52.68
N ASP A 651 23.60 -1.17 51.41
CA ASP A 651 24.20 -0.42 50.32
C ASP A 651 23.11 0.24 49.48
N VAL A 652 23.29 1.55 49.31
CA VAL A 652 22.39 2.51 48.69
C VAL A 652 22.05 2.06 47.26
N PHE A 653 20.77 1.80 47.02
CA PHE A 653 20.25 1.52 45.68
C PHE A 653 20.34 2.77 44.80
N ASP A 654 21.30 2.77 43.89
CA ASP A 654 21.30 3.57 42.67
C ASP A 654 20.20 3.02 41.73
N MET A 655 19.12 3.79 41.55
CA MET A 655 18.03 3.46 40.64
C MET A 655 18.48 3.72 39.20
N GLY A 656 19.07 2.71 38.58
CA GLY A 656 19.20 2.64 37.12
C GLY A 656 17.83 2.45 36.48
N ASP A 657 17.34 3.51 35.85
CA ASP A 657 16.14 3.52 35.01
C ASP A 657 16.27 2.51 33.85
N ASP A 658 15.44 1.47 33.85
CA ASP A 658 15.15 0.65 32.65
C ASP A 658 13.65 0.78 32.29
N PRO A 659 13.26 1.81 31.51
CA PRO A 659 11.87 2.15 31.26
C PRO A 659 11.36 1.50 29.96
N LEU A 660 11.28 0.17 29.86
CA LEU A 660 10.79 -0.46 28.61
C LEU A 660 9.93 -1.72 28.75
N LEU A 661 9.14 -1.89 29.83
CA LEU A 661 8.31 -3.11 29.95
C LEU A 661 6.86 -2.96 30.44
N PHE A 662 6.29 -1.75 30.59
CA PHE A 662 4.90 -1.61 31.07
C PHE A 662 3.93 -0.69 30.30
N ASP A 663 4.26 -0.23 29.09
CA ASP A 663 3.25 0.45 28.24
C ASP A 663 2.15 -0.47 27.67
N ARG A 664 2.18 -1.77 27.95
CA ARG A 664 1.21 -2.73 27.39
C ARG A 664 0.09 -3.12 28.37
N LEU A 665 0.10 -2.57 29.58
CA LEU A 665 -0.94 -2.79 30.61
C LEU A 665 -1.63 -1.50 31.08
N GLU A 666 -1.26 -0.33 30.55
CA GLU A 666 -1.76 0.97 31.04
C GLU A 666 -2.92 1.60 30.26
N SER A 667 -3.49 0.98 29.23
CA SER A 667 -4.66 1.57 28.55
C SER A 667 -5.65 0.56 28.01
N SER A 668 -6.20 -0.25 28.90
CA SER A 668 -7.54 -0.81 28.68
C SER A 668 -8.19 -1.21 30.00
N SER A 669 -8.89 -0.27 30.62
CA SER A 669 -9.97 -0.54 31.56
C SER A 669 -11.30 -0.28 30.84
N PRO A 670 -12.26 -1.24 30.83
CA PRO A 670 -13.64 -0.95 30.43
C PRO A 670 -14.47 -0.28 31.54
N ALA A 671 -13.88 0.14 32.67
CA ALA A 671 -14.64 0.59 33.84
C ALA A 671 -14.89 2.11 33.95
N ASP A 672 -14.25 2.97 33.15
CA ASP A 672 -14.34 4.44 33.35
C ASP A 672 -15.48 5.14 32.57
N ASN A 673 -16.64 4.51 32.38
CA ASN A 673 -17.79 5.19 31.75
C ASN A 673 -19.11 5.04 32.52
N LEU A 674 -19.05 4.76 33.83
CA LEU A 674 -20.21 4.79 34.70
C LEU A 674 -19.78 5.33 36.07
N GLU A 675 -19.78 6.65 36.23
CA GLU A 675 -20.12 7.38 37.47
C GLU A 675 -19.69 8.85 37.39
N HIS A 676 -20.60 9.71 36.92
CA HIS A 676 -20.66 11.11 37.33
C HIS A 676 -22.12 11.53 37.47
N VAL A 677 -22.72 11.16 38.61
CA VAL A 677 -23.87 11.85 39.18
C VAL A 677 -23.54 12.07 40.65
N SER A 678 -22.99 13.24 40.96
CA SER A 678 -22.80 13.70 42.34
C SER A 678 -23.93 14.65 42.73
N VAL A 679 -24.70 14.24 43.73
CA VAL A 679 -25.68 15.08 44.46
C VAL A 679 -24.92 15.91 45.51
N PRO A 680 -25.10 17.24 45.59
CA PRO A 680 -24.48 18.03 46.65
C PRO A 680 -25.38 18.14 47.90
N LYS A 681 -24.79 18.05 49.09
CA LYS A 681 -25.44 18.29 50.39
C LYS A 681 -25.03 19.67 50.97
N LYS A 682 -26.06 20.41 51.38
CA LYS A 682 -26.17 21.84 51.78
C LYS A 682 -25.30 22.32 52.96
N LEU A 683 -25.02 23.64 53.00
CA LEU A 683 -25.54 24.72 53.91
C LEU A 683 -24.73 26.02 53.56
N LYS A 684 -25.21 27.27 53.54
CA LYS A 684 -26.19 28.00 54.37
C LYS A 684 -26.51 29.38 53.73
N GLN A 685 -27.78 29.82 53.85
CA GLN A 685 -28.35 31.18 53.86
C GLN A 685 -27.79 32.30 52.95
N MET A 686 -28.61 32.79 52.01
CA MET A 686 -29.28 34.10 52.11
C MET A 686 -30.32 34.28 50.98
N ASP A 687 -31.36 35.02 51.32
CA ASP A 687 -32.66 35.17 50.65
C ASP A 687 -32.66 36.21 49.51
N LEU A 688 -33.58 36.01 48.55
CA LEU A 688 -34.27 37.00 47.68
C LEU A 688 -33.36 37.79 46.68
N THR A 689 -33.60 37.87 45.36
CA THR A 689 -34.83 38.03 44.57
C THR A 689 -34.54 37.89 43.05
N GLU A 690 -35.59 37.49 42.31
CA GLU A 690 -35.96 37.91 40.94
C GLU A 690 -35.32 37.33 39.64
N LYS A 691 -36.27 36.91 38.78
CA LYS A 691 -36.33 36.87 37.29
C LYS A 691 -35.69 35.66 36.58
N LYS A 692 -36.50 34.66 36.19
CA LYS A 692 -37.40 34.54 35.01
C LYS A 692 -36.68 34.07 33.74
N ASP A 693 -36.94 32.80 33.42
CA ASP A 693 -37.26 32.19 32.13
C ASP A 693 -36.41 32.56 30.90
N GLU A 694 -35.64 31.58 30.41
CA GLU A 694 -35.72 31.02 29.05
C GLU A 694 -34.62 29.97 28.85
N GLU A 695 -34.97 28.69 28.81
CA GLU A 695 -34.28 27.67 27.99
C GLU A 695 -35.01 26.32 28.08
N ALA A 696 -35.68 25.95 26.98
CA ALA A 696 -36.13 24.59 26.74
C ALA A 696 -35.77 24.18 25.31
N SER A 697 -35.21 22.97 25.22
CA SER A 697 -35.04 22.09 24.06
C SER A 697 -33.78 22.25 23.19
N GLU A 698 -32.81 21.37 23.43
CA GLU A 698 -32.05 20.76 22.33
C GLU A 698 -31.89 19.26 22.61
N GLN A 699 -32.68 18.45 21.89
CA GLN A 699 -32.56 17.00 21.80
C GLN A 699 -31.62 16.61 20.64
N GLU A 700 -30.83 15.57 20.87
CA GLU A 700 -29.83 14.96 19.97
C GLU A 700 -30.31 14.61 18.54
N LYS A 701 -29.46 14.88 17.52
CA LYS A 701 -29.14 14.04 16.32
C LYS A 701 -28.17 14.78 15.35
N PRO A 702 -27.41 14.10 14.44
CA PRO A 702 -26.62 12.86 14.58
C PRO A 702 -25.24 12.81 13.82
N LYS A 703 -24.47 11.75 14.12
CA LYS A 703 -23.16 11.28 13.59
C LYS A 703 -23.07 10.95 12.07
N ARG A 704 -23.72 11.68 11.15
CA ARG A 704 -23.82 11.30 9.70
C ARG A 704 -22.75 11.88 8.73
N SER A 705 -21.96 12.90 9.08
CA SER A 705 -21.27 13.71 8.05
C SER A 705 -20.00 13.13 7.39
N LEU A 706 -19.38 12.07 7.95
CA LEU A 706 -18.11 11.55 7.42
C LEU A 706 -18.31 10.42 6.38
N PHE A 707 -19.37 9.62 6.52
CA PHE A 707 -19.75 8.60 5.53
C PHE A 707 -20.22 9.23 4.22
N ASP A 708 -20.92 10.37 4.27
CA ASP A 708 -21.38 11.08 3.07
C ASP A 708 -20.20 11.64 2.26
N LYS A 709 -19.09 12.01 2.92
CA LYS A 709 -17.84 12.38 2.25
C LYS A 709 -17.18 11.19 1.53
N ILE A 710 -17.26 9.98 2.10
CA ILE A 710 -16.74 8.75 1.50
C ILE A 710 -17.64 8.26 0.36
N LEU A 711 -18.96 8.37 0.50
CA LEU A 711 -19.93 7.88 -0.50
C LEU A 711 -20.28 8.92 -1.57
N GLY A 712 -19.87 10.19 -1.42
CA GLY A 712 -20.12 11.23 -2.43
C GLY A 712 -21.61 11.52 -2.68
N ARG A 713 -22.49 11.21 -1.72
CA ARG A 713 -23.90 11.58 -1.82
C ARG A 713 -24.03 13.08 -1.55
N LYS A 714 -24.26 13.88 -2.60
CA LYS A 714 -24.74 15.26 -2.44
C LYS A 714 -26.12 15.22 -1.77
N LYS A 715 -26.37 16.18 -0.88
CA LYS A 715 -27.73 16.51 -0.43
C LYS A 715 -28.59 16.80 -1.66
N GLU A 716 -29.58 15.95 -1.94
CA GLU A 716 -30.77 16.41 -2.63
C GLU A 716 -31.58 17.21 -1.61
N GLU A 717 -31.44 18.53 -1.64
CA GLU A 717 -32.39 19.41 -0.99
C GLU A 717 -33.67 19.39 -1.84
N LYS A 718 -34.74 18.85 -1.24
CA LYS A 718 -36.10 18.94 -1.75
C LYS A 718 -36.51 20.42 -1.80
N GLU A 719 -36.43 21.03 -2.98
CA GLU A 719 -37.42 22.02 -3.38
C GLU A 719 -38.66 21.25 -3.85
N ASN A 720 -39.75 21.34 -3.09
CA ASN A 720 -41.09 21.49 -3.63
C ASN A 720 -42.09 21.86 -2.51
N ASP A 721 -42.80 22.95 -2.78
CA ASP A 721 -44.19 23.25 -2.46
C ASP A 721 -44.63 23.46 -1.01
N ALA A 722 -44.78 24.74 -0.65
CA ALA A 722 -45.93 25.23 0.12
C ALA A 722 -46.15 26.74 -0.09
N HIS A 723 -46.67 27.12 -1.26
CA HIS A 723 -47.51 28.31 -1.38
C HIS A 723 -48.62 28.08 -2.44
N LYS A 724 -49.58 27.23 -2.09
CA LYS A 724 -51.02 27.55 -2.04
C LYS A 724 -51.81 26.40 -1.43
#